data_AF-A0A815MQ39-F1
#
_entry.id   AF-A0A815MQ39-F1
#
_cell.length_a   1.000
_cell.length_b   1.000
_cell.length_c   1.000
_cell.angle_alpha   90.00
_cell.angle_beta   90.00
_cell.angle_gamma   90.00
#
_symmetry.space_group_name_H-M   'P 1'
#
loop_
_entity.id
_entity.type
_entity.pdbx_description
1 polymer ?
#
loop_
_entity_poly.entity_id
_entity_poly.type
_entity_poly.pdbx_seq_one_letter_code
_entity_poly.pdbx_strand_id
1 'polypeptide(L)'
;MWIKSPFNITVVFLLILINGISAIWFNQPKFCPTIKWNPVATTFFRQDVTYTDYGLILFIDTNNTIYISDTEDYKILVWHKGIGDPTIIPVKDGCIFQSTYVSKIHEIYIPCENKKLIKWVPNERIFVDIMDFDKVCDQLFIDVENYLYCSIASGTVIEKIWVDNTSETVVVAGTGNPGSAPNELSGASDIFVDTNLDLYVADTQNHRVQLFLFRETNGTTVAGRTSSDITITLSYPLSILLDADKYLFISDSESHRVVASGPTGFRCLVGCDGEGSQSHRLNWPDKLSFDVYGNLFVNDRLNYRVQKFHLHQDSCENVPPTAQATYSAILTDNHPLFSRTILHPSDYHYETIEVIVVSKSDFYILTANSTVDLYGHLYKHHFDPSNPTSDLIAWYGKCCNKEQFKFTLELFVNIRYILVVTTYNPNVTGSFSVTVFGSNPICLKPPNADQLVESNYRYYYEALQISVNESGFYTILSSIDNTYMDTSFYIYKHEFYALIPFANLIRMKNDACNKYDSSENTNTIELQINIRYILVVTTCSSNRVGNFLIRVSGRNRVSFERTNALASVHSNYSSELTKDSPKYDKYCNGQDFYYESIQLTVLTSGNYSLVMSQVSNGPFVIHIYMYKNHFDPLNPRENSMSIDDYACNKKSEKEFTFTADLRHDDTYMLVVTNTYNRAYTPRFSITVYGPSNVTLQRIVDDNSTRCYVGGPCNTQVKSIGLTLDDILRLEIKPNMTIHNQPLSIKISAALSVIMFVAGVINSLCSFLTFQNPNARTVGCGLYLLASSVTSLLTITMFGIKFWFVVVIQMDISVPQSVLQGGCKLIETLLKLFCYWDAWLNACVAVERAVSAYKKVSFDKEKSKRLARWIIFILPIVIMGTIIHEPLHRHIVEYKRQERREIDGAIYTEKDVVIDTVFWCITTYPQSLQDYNTAILFIHLLGPFSINLLSSLFIIIGSARRRAEAQLQQTYKQHLREQWSEHKQLVVSPILLVILSTPRLVISLLSGCIGVSHYTWLYLCGYFISFTPSILVFVVFVLPSSSYRKTFKKSFFRLCKRRRS
;
A
#
# COMPACT_ATOMS: atom_id res chain seq x y z
N MET A 1 -44.95 -32.04 -7.32
CA MET A 1 -44.58 -31.81 -5.91
C MET A 1 -43.07 -31.66 -5.80
N TRP A 2 -42.46 -30.64 -6.40
CA TRP A 2 -41.01 -30.43 -6.38
C TRP A 2 -40.70 -28.93 -6.48
N ILE A 3 -39.62 -28.54 -5.78
CA ILE A 3 -38.99 -27.22 -5.62
C ILE A 3 -39.74 -26.22 -4.72
N LYS A 4 -39.68 -26.49 -3.40
CA LYS A 4 -39.73 -25.41 -2.41
C LYS A 4 -38.36 -24.72 -2.39
N SER A 5 -38.35 -23.47 -2.84
CA SER A 5 -37.47 -22.38 -2.39
C SER A 5 -35.97 -22.40 -2.79
N PRO A 6 -35.53 -21.55 -3.73
CA PRO A 6 -34.13 -21.18 -3.91
C PRO A 6 -33.57 -20.29 -2.76
N PHE A 7 -34.40 -19.95 -1.76
CA PHE A 7 -34.09 -19.01 -0.69
C PHE A 7 -33.09 -19.56 0.35
N ASN A 8 -32.98 -20.89 0.49
CA ASN A 8 -32.08 -21.50 1.48
C ASN A 8 -30.62 -21.52 1.02
N ILE A 9 -30.35 -21.63 -0.29
CA ILE A 9 -28.98 -21.68 -0.80
C ILE A 9 -28.31 -20.30 -0.69
N THR A 10 -29.08 -19.22 -0.88
CA THR A 10 -28.58 -17.84 -0.81
C THR A 10 -28.31 -17.37 0.63
N VAL A 11 -29.11 -17.82 1.60
CA VAL A 11 -28.93 -17.48 3.02
C VAL A 11 -27.76 -18.25 3.64
N VAL A 12 -27.55 -19.51 3.24
CA VAL A 12 -26.36 -20.29 3.65
C VAL A 12 -25.08 -19.65 3.09
N PHE A 13 -25.10 -19.16 1.84
CA PHE A 13 -23.96 -18.42 1.26
C PHE A 13 -23.69 -17.07 1.94
N LEU A 14 -24.75 -16.37 2.38
CA LEU A 14 -24.61 -15.08 3.08
C LEU A 14 -24.09 -15.25 4.52
N LEU A 15 -24.44 -16.34 5.21
CA LEU A 15 -23.96 -16.66 6.56
C LEU A 15 -22.47 -17.05 6.55
N ILE A 16 -21.98 -17.64 5.46
CA ILE A 16 -20.55 -17.91 5.27
C ILE A 16 -19.76 -16.60 5.06
N LEU A 17 -20.37 -15.59 4.41
CA LEU A 17 -19.73 -14.28 4.16
C LEU A 17 -19.63 -13.36 5.39
N ILE A 18 -20.48 -13.53 6.40
CA ILE A 18 -20.47 -12.66 7.60
C ILE A 18 -19.47 -13.15 8.66
N ASN A 19 -19.07 -14.42 8.63
CA ASN A 19 -18.11 -14.98 9.58
C ASN A 19 -16.63 -14.80 9.18
N GLY A 20 -16.34 -14.12 8.06
CA GLY A 20 -15.00 -13.99 7.49
C GLY A 20 -14.20 -12.75 7.90
N ILE A 21 -14.47 -12.13 9.06
CA ILE A 21 -13.50 -11.20 9.66
C ILE A 21 -12.62 -12.04 10.59
N SER A 22 -11.45 -12.46 10.09
CA SER A 22 -10.40 -13.14 10.86
C SER A 22 -9.88 -12.20 11.96
N ALA A 23 -10.56 -12.21 13.10
CA ALA A 23 -10.06 -11.57 14.32
C ALA A 23 -8.96 -12.45 14.92
N ILE A 24 -7.86 -11.86 15.40
CA ILE A 24 -6.77 -12.55 16.10
C ILE A 24 -7.32 -13.20 17.39
N TRP A 25 -6.87 -14.43 17.71
CA TRP A 25 -7.45 -15.27 18.76
C TRP A 25 -6.70 -15.28 20.10
N PHE A 26 -5.57 -14.57 20.17
CA PHE A 26 -4.69 -14.51 21.34
C PHE A 26 -4.11 -13.09 21.50
N ASN A 27 -3.55 -12.77 22.67
CA ASN A 27 -3.02 -11.43 22.93
C ASN A 27 -1.68 -11.20 22.21
N GLN A 28 -1.69 -10.27 21.26
CA GLN A 28 -0.48 -9.68 20.66
C GLN A 28 -0.46 -8.18 20.98
N PRO A 29 -0.08 -7.78 22.21
CA PRO A 29 0.18 -6.36 22.49
C PRO A 29 1.27 -5.83 21.56
N LYS A 30 1.28 -4.52 21.32
CA LYS A 30 2.33 -3.82 20.56
C LYS A 30 3.30 -3.20 21.56
N PHE A 31 4.59 -3.54 21.50
CA PHE A 31 5.58 -3.02 22.43
C PHE A 31 6.60 -2.09 21.77
N CYS A 32 7.07 -1.10 22.54
CA CYS A 32 8.24 -0.33 22.16
C CYS A 32 9.50 -1.21 22.26
N PRO A 33 10.56 -0.99 21.46
CA PRO A 33 11.64 -1.98 21.39
C PRO A 33 12.55 -2.03 22.65
N THR A 34 12.42 -1.02 23.52
CA THR A 34 13.11 -0.88 24.81
C THR A 34 12.26 -1.31 26.01
N ILE A 35 11.06 -1.85 25.78
CA ILE A 35 10.08 -2.24 26.80
C ILE A 35 10.69 -3.07 27.95
N LYS A 36 10.30 -2.83 29.19
CA LYS A 36 10.83 -3.53 30.36
C LYS A 36 9.67 -4.04 31.21
N TRP A 37 9.88 -5.22 31.77
CA TRP A 37 9.06 -5.71 32.86
C TRP A 37 9.80 -5.51 34.16
N ASN A 38 9.06 -5.36 35.26
CA ASN A 38 9.64 -5.41 36.58
C ASN A 38 10.37 -6.74 36.74
N PRO A 39 11.68 -6.76 37.05
CA PRO A 39 12.42 -8.01 37.19
C PRO A 39 11.90 -8.86 38.35
N VAL A 40 11.22 -8.27 39.33
CA VAL A 40 10.56 -9.00 40.42
C VAL A 40 9.14 -9.38 39.99
N ALA A 41 8.91 -10.66 39.74
CA ALA A 41 7.60 -11.19 39.47
C ALA A 41 6.74 -11.36 40.74
N THR A 42 5.43 -11.31 40.54
CA THR A 42 4.46 -11.84 41.50
C THR A 42 4.15 -13.29 41.13
N THR A 43 4.17 -14.19 42.11
CA THR A 43 3.72 -15.57 41.88
C THR A 43 2.20 -15.55 41.70
N PHE A 44 1.74 -15.83 40.49
CA PHE A 44 0.30 -15.87 40.18
C PHE A 44 -0.33 -17.19 40.62
N PHE A 45 0.36 -18.29 40.33
CA PHE A 45 -0.08 -19.64 40.66
C PHE A 45 1.12 -20.46 41.12
N ARG A 46 0.91 -21.34 42.10
CA ARG A 46 1.90 -22.31 42.56
C ARG A 46 1.25 -23.68 42.51
N GLN A 47 1.96 -24.65 41.95
CA GLN A 47 1.53 -26.04 41.96
C GLN A 47 1.91 -26.67 43.30
N ASP A 48 1.02 -27.49 43.86
CA ASP A 48 1.17 -28.03 45.21
C ASP A 48 2.23 -29.15 45.32
N VAL A 49 2.79 -29.64 44.21
CA VAL A 49 3.66 -30.83 44.17
C VAL A 49 4.92 -30.61 43.33
N THR A 50 6.03 -31.17 43.78
CA THR A 50 7.42 -30.95 43.29
C THR A 50 7.86 -31.92 42.18
N TYR A 51 6.97 -32.51 41.39
CA TYR A 51 7.32 -33.62 40.49
C TYR A 51 6.55 -33.62 39.17
N THR A 52 6.49 -32.50 38.46
CA THR A 52 5.99 -32.48 37.08
C THR A 52 7.14 -32.23 36.10
N ASP A 53 7.64 -33.33 35.52
CA ASP A 53 8.60 -33.34 34.41
C ASP A 53 7.95 -32.93 33.06
N TYR A 54 6.74 -32.38 33.12
CA TYR A 54 5.93 -32.00 31.97
C TYR A 54 5.59 -30.51 32.05
N GLY A 55 5.78 -29.80 30.95
CA GLY A 55 5.45 -28.38 30.85
C GLY A 55 3.95 -28.11 31.00
N LEU A 56 3.62 -26.91 31.48
CA LEU A 56 2.25 -26.48 31.75
C LEU A 56 1.68 -25.73 30.53
N ILE A 57 0.37 -25.83 30.31
CA ILE A 57 -0.35 -24.85 29.48
C ILE A 57 -0.30 -23.51 30.22
N LEU A 58 0.04 -22.46 29.48
CA LEU A 58 -0.16 -21.09 29.91
C LEU A 58 -0.72 -20.30 28.74
N PHE A 59 -2.05 -20.16 28.69
CA PHE A 59 -2.73 -19.39 27.65
C PHE A 59 -3.58 -18.29 28.27
N ILE A 60 -3.56 -17.10 27.68
CA ILE A 60 -4.36 -15.97 28.12
C ILE A 60 -5.10 -15.44 26.90
N ASP A 61 -6.43 -15.48 26.94
CA ASP A 61 -7.27 -15.05 25.84
C ASP A 61 -7.42 -13.51 25.79
N THR A 62 -8.09 -13.03 24.74
CA THR A 62 -8.37 -11.59 24.54
C THR A 62 -9.34 -10.98 25.55
N ASN A 63 -10.06 -11.81 26.31
CA ASN A 63 -10.89 -11.39 27.45
C ASN A 63 -10.12 -11.38 28.77
N ASN A 64 -8.82 -11.69 28.74
CA ASN A 64 -7.94 -11.81 29.89
C ASN A 64 -8.33 -12.97 30.83
N THR A 65 -8.95 -14.02 30.29
CA THR A 65 -9.15 -15.31 30.94
C THR A 65 -7.85 -16.10 30.89
N ILE A 66 -7.43 -16.66 32.03
CA ILE A 66 -6.16 -17.38 32.16
C ILE A 66 -6.45 -18.88 32.24
N TYR A 67 -5.81 -19.66 31.38
CA TYR A 67 -5.90 -21.11 31.29
C TYR A 67 -4.58 -21.72 31.71
N ILE A 68 -4.61 -22.56 32.75
CA ILE A 68 -3.45 -23.30 33.25
C ILE A 68 -3.84 -24.77 33.35
N SER A 69 -3.05 -25.68 32.78
CA SER A 69 -3.23 -27.11 33.03
C SER A 69 -2.70 -27.48 34.40
N ASP A 70 -3.39 -28.38 35.09
CA ASP A 70 -2.80 -29.22 36.12
C ASP A 70 -2.62 -30.63 35.53
N THR A 71 -1.37 -30.98 35.25
CA THR A 71 -1.00 -32.23 34.57
C THR A 71 -1.11 -33.45 35.48
N GLU A 72 -1.03 -33.27 36.81
CA GLU A 72 -1.12 -34.38 37.76
C GLU A 72 -2.57 -34.85 37.93
N ASP A 73 -3.46 -33.87 38.00
CA ASP A 73 -4.88 -34.06 38.26
C ASP A 73 -5.72 -34.21 36.97
N TYR A 74 -5.08 -34.13 35.80
CA TYR A 74 -5.70 -34.08 34.48
C TYR A 74 -6.80 -33.02 34.40
N LYS A 75 -6.53 -31.80 34.86
CA LYS A 75 -7.52 -30.70 34.90
C LYS A 75 -6.99 -29.47 34.16
N ILE A 76 -7.89 -28.63 33.68
CA ILE A 76 -7.58 -27.27 33.24
C ILE A 76 -8.28 -26.30 34.19
N LEU A 77 -7.49 -25.44 34.80
CA LEU A 77 -7.91 -24.39 35.70
C LEU A 77 -8.12 -23.10 34.88
N VAL A 78 -9.32 -22.53 34.96
CA VAL A 78 -9.74 -21.36 34.17
C VAL A 78 -10.10 -20.21 35.09
N TRP A 79 -9.30 -19.16 35.11
CA TRP A 79 -9.57 -17.93 35.86
C TRP A 79 -10.19 -16.88 34.96
N HIS A 80 -11.46 -16.54 35.23
CA HIS A 80 -12.14 -15.43 34.57
C HIS A 80 -11.89 -14.11 35.30
N LYS A 81 -11.94 -13.00 34.55
CA LYS A 81 -11.75 -11.64 35.07
C LYS A 81 -12.73 -11.34 36.21
N GLY A 82 -12.20 -11.13 37.42
CA GLY A 82 -12.99 -10.72 38.61
C GLY A 82 -13.53 -11.88 39.47
N ILE A 83 -13.16 -13.13 39.19
CA ILE A 83 -13.49 -14.30 40.02
C ILE A 83 -12.21 -14.75 40.75
N GLY A 84 -12.30 -15.02 42.06
CA GLY A 84 -11.14 -15.43 42.88
C GLY A 84 -10.71 -16.88 42.68
N ASP A 85 -11.67 -17.80 42.53
CA ASP A 85 -11.40 -19.23 42.37
C ASP A 85 -11.49 -19.68 40.89
N PRO A 86 -10.63 -20.61 40.44
CA PRO A 86 -10.69 -21.14 39.08
C PRO A 86 -11.92 -22.01 38.84
N THR A 87 -12.42 -21.97 37.61
CA THR A 87 -13.30 -23.04 37.11
C THR A 87 -12.43 -24.24 36.72
N ILE A 88 -12.80 -25.43 37.19
CA ILE A 88 -12.06 -26.68 36.94
C ILE A 88 -12.72 -27.43 35.79
N ILE A 89 -11.95 -27.72 34.74
CA ILE A 89 -12.35 -28.56 33.60
C ILE A 89 -11.58 -29.89 33.70
N PRO A 90 -12.22 -31.02 34.06
CA PRO A 90 -11.56 -32.32 34.07
C PRO A 90 -11.33 -32.80 32.64
N VAL A 91 -10.09 -33.18 32.33
CA VAL A 91 -9.65 -33.69 31.04
C VAL A 91 -9.45 -35.21 31.14
N LYS A 92 -9.52 -35.92 30.02
CA LYS A 92 -9.29 -37.37 29.96
C LYS A 92 -7.80 -37.71 30.17
N ASP A 93 -7.52 -38.81 30.84
CA ASP A 93 -6.19 -39.39 30.98
C ASP A 93 -5.56 -39.69 29.60
N GLY A 94 -4.24 -39.48 29.48
CA GLY A 94 -3.48 -39.74 28.25
C GLY A 94 -3.49 -38.61 27.22
N CYS A 95 -3.86 -37.38 27.62
CA CYS A 95 -3.77 -36.20 26.76
C CYS A 95 -2.50 -35.36 27.03
N ILE A 96 -1.93 -34.78 25.97
CA ILE A 96 -0.67 -34.03 25.98
C ILE A 96 -0.98 -32.56 26.22
N PHE A 97 -0.93 -32.16 27.49
CA PHE A 97 -1.32 -30.82 27.90
C PHE A 97 -0.41 -29.72 27.34
N GLN A 98 0.89 -29.97 27.17
CA GLN A 98 1.88 -28.99 26.67
C GLN A 98 1.50 -28.33 25.33
N SER A 99 0.63 -28.99 24.57
CA SER A 99 0.25 -28.71 23.20
C SER A 99 -1.21 -28.24 23.08
N THR A 100 -1.71 -27.47 24.04
CA THR A 100 -3.13 -27.06 24.05
C THR A 100 -3.32 -25.66 23.49
N TYR A 101 -4.37 -25.47 22.70
CA TYR A 101 -4.77 -24.16 22.17
C TYR A 101 -6.20 -23.79 22.57
N VAL A 102 -6.45 -22.51 22.83
CA VAL A 102 -7.78 -22.01 23.19
C VAL A 102 -8.29 -21.04 22.13
N SER A 103 -9.52 -21.25 21.65
CA SER A 103 -10.17 -20.40 20.64
C SER A 103 -10.92 -19.21 21.24
N LYS A 104 -11.31 -18.25 20.38
CA LYS A 104 -12.08 -17.05 20.76
C LYS A 104 -13.45 -17.34 21.40
N ILE A 105 -14.02 -18.52 21.15
CA ILE A 105 -15.27 -18.97 21.78
C ILE A 105 -15.02 -19.86 23.02
N HIS A 106 -13.79 -19.82 23.55
CA HIS A 106 -13.32 -20.56 24.71
C HIS A 106 -13.31 -22.09 24.52
N GLU A 107 -13.30 -22.57 23.27
CA GLU A 107 -13.05 -23.99 22.98
C GLU A 107 -11.58 -24.32 23.23
N ILE A 108 -11.30 -25.51 23.77
CA ILE A 108 -9.95 -25.94 24.12
C ILE A 108 -9.59 -27.17 23.29
N TYR A 109 -8.55 -27.06 22.47
CA TYR A 109 -8.06 -28.11 21.58
C TYR A 109 -6.86 -28.79 22.24
N ILE A 110 -6.96 -30.10 22.50
CA ILE A 110 -5.96 -30.87 23.24
C ILE A 110 -5.61 -32.12 22.42
N PRO A 111 -4.34 -32.33 22.06
CA PRO A 111 -3.91 -33.58 21.44
C PRO A 111 -3.68 -34.64 22.51
N CYS A 112 -3.81 -35.90 22.15
CA CYS A 112 -3.66 -37.02 23.07
C CYS A 112 -2.72 -38.09 22.51
N GLU A 113 -2.12 -38.88 23.41
CA GLU A 113 -1.11 -39.89 23.08
C GLU A 113 -1.63 -40.98 22.13
N ASN A 114 -2.94 -41.20 22.13
CA ASN A 114 -3.64 -42.06 21.17
C ASN A 114 -3.78 -41.45 19.77
N LYS A 115 -3.00 -40.39 19.46
CA LYS A 115 -2.99 -39.63 18.21
C LYS A 115 -4.29 -38.90 17.90
N LYS A 116 -5.14 -38.66 18.89
CA LYS A 116 -6.39 -37.92 18.71
C LYS A 116 -6.24 -36.46 19.05
N LEU A 117 -6.99 -35.61 18.36
CA LEU A 117 -7.29 -34.24 18.80
C LEU A 117 -8.70 -34.22 19.40
N ILE A 118 -8.81 -33.82 20.67
CA ILE A 118 -10.09 -33.58 21.33
C ILE A 118 -10.35 -32.08 21.48
N LYS A 119 -11.62 -31.70 21.47
CA LYS A 119 -12.06 -30.33 21.68
C LYS A 119 -13.05 -30.23 22.83
N TRP A 120 -12.79 -29.37 23.80
CA TRP A 120 -13.76 -28.96 24.82
C TRP A 120 -14.76 -27.97 24.23
N VAL A 121 -16.06 -28.24 24.38
CA VAL A 121 -17.14 -27.35 23.97
C VAL A 121 -17.76 -26.69 25.22
N PRO A 122 -17.56 -25.38 25.47
CA PRO A 122 -17.94 -24.73 26.73
C PRO A 122 -19.43 -24.80 27.07
N ASN A 123 -20.29 -24.64 26.06
CA ASN A 123 -21.75 -24.61 26.24
C ASN A 123 -22.31 -25.98 26.64
N GLU A 124 -21.71 -27.05 26.11
CA GLU A 124 -22.17 -28.42 26.31
C GLU A 124 -21.41 -29.12 27.45
N ARG A 125 -20.25 -28.56 27.84
CA ARG A 125 -19.34 -29.12 28.85
C ARG A 125 -18.93 -30.55 28.54
N ILE A 126 -18.66 -30.83 27.27
CA ILE A 126 -18.22 -32.13 26.78
C ILE A 126 -16.93 -32.00 25.96
N PHE A 127 -16.17 -33.09 25.90
CA PHE A 127 -15.09 -33.27 24.93
C PHE A 127 -15.60 -34.02 23.70
N VAL A 128 -15.25 -33.51 22.53
CA VAL A 128 -15.57 -34.11 21.22
C VAL A 128 -14.27 -34.47 20.50
N ASP A 129 -14.21 -35.67 19.93
CA ASP A 129 -13.10 -36.09 19.06
C ASP A 129 -13.21 -35.34 17.72
N ILE A 130 -12.14 -34.66 17.31
CA ILE A 130 -12.11 -33.82 16.10
C ILE A 130 -11.39 -34.51 14.95
N MET A 131 -10.24 -35.12 15.23
CA MET A 131 -9.35 -35.65 14.20
C MET A 131 -8.42 -36.72 14.78
N ASP A 132 -8.00 -37.65 13.92
CA ASP A 132 -6.92 -38.60 14.19
C ASP A 132 -5.70 -38.19 13.37
N PHE A 133 -4.53 -38.06 14.01
CA PHE A 133 -3.25 -37.82 13.37
C PHE A 133 -2.55 -39.13 13.03
N ASP A 134 -1.72 -39.14 11.98
CA ASP A 134 -0.90 -40.31 11.63
C ASP A 134 0.17 -40.60 12.70
N LYS A 135 0.67 -39.56 13.35
CA LYS A 135 1.65 -39.58 14.45
C LYS A 135 1.18 -38.69 15.60
N VAL A 136 1.78 -38.86 16.77
CA VAL A 136 1.44 -38.03 17.94
C VAL A 136 1.75 -36.56 17.64
N CYS A 137 0.82 -35.68 18.00
CA CYS A 137 0.98 -34.24 17.86
C CYS A 137 1.64 -33.67 19.12
N ASP A 138 2.92 -33.37 19.02
CA ASP A 138 3.76 -32.96 20.15
C ASP A 138 3.53 -31.49 20.54
N GLN A 139 3.23 -30.62 19.56
CA GLN A 139 2.88 -29.20 19.75
C GLN A 139 1.87 -28.77 18.69
N LEU A 140 0.85 -27.97 19.06
CA LEU A 140 -0.09 -27.40 18.10
C LEU A 140 -0.25 -25.89 18.21
N PHE A 141 -0.67 -25.29 17.09
CA PHE A 141 -1.05 -23.89 16.98
C PHE A 141 -2.18 -23.76 15.95
N ILE A 142 -3.13 -22.85 16.11
CA ILE A 142 -4.18 -22.60 15.10
C ILE A 142 -4.06 -21.16 14.59
N ASP A 143 -3.84 -21.00 13.28
CA ASP A 143 -3.68 -19.70 12.61
C ASP A 143 -5.01 -18.96 12.39
N VAL A 144 -4.96 -17.66 12.08
CA VAL A 144 -6.17 -16.83 11.86
C VAL A 144 -7.11 -17.30 10.74
N GLU A 145 -6.70 -18.28 9.93
CA GLU A 145 -7.48 -18.90 8.84
C GLU A 145 -8.09 -20.26 9.24
N ASN A 146 -8.00 -20.65 10.51
CA ASN A 146 -8.52 -21.91 11.08
C ASN A 146 -7.76 -23.15 10.60
N TYR A 147 -6.48 -22.99 10.26
CA TYR A 147 -5.59 -24.12 10.07
C TYR A 147 -4.82 -24.45 11.35
N LEU A 148 -4.84 -25.73 11.68
CA LEU A 148 -4.05 -26.32 12.74
C LEU A 148 -2.67 -26.69 12.19
N TYR A 149 -1.64 -26.25 12.89
CA TYR A 149 -0.25 -26.62 12.69
C TYR A 149 0.11 -27.59 13.80
N CYS A 150 0.70 -28.71 13.44
CA CYS A 150 1.08 -29.75 14.38
C CYS A 150 2.53 -30.16 14.17
N SER A 151 3.31 -30.08 15.23
CA SER A 151 4.65 -30.68 15.33
C SER A 151 4.48 -32.19 15.51
N ILE A 152 4.98 -32.97 14.56
CA ILE A 152 4.88 -34.44 14.59
C ILE A 152 6.26 -35.08 14.49
N ALA A 153 6.29 -36.40 14.65
CA ALA A 153 7.50 -37.21 14.51
C ALA A 153 8.64 -36.70 15.41
N SER A 154 8.33 -36.42 16.68
CA SER A 154 9.27 -35.86 17.66
C SER A 154 9.83 -34.51 17.23
N GLY A 155 8.99 -33.69 16.61
CA GLY A 155 9.31 -32.34 16.14
C GLY A 155 10.32 -32.26 14.99
N THR A 156 10.29 -33.23 14.07
CA THR A 156 11.08 -33.21 12.84
C THR A 156 10.29 -32.71 11.63
N VAL A 157 8.96 -32.60 11.77
CA VAL A 157 8.03 -32.14 10.73
C VAL A 157 6.92 -31.31 11.37
N ILE A 158 6.50 -30.27 10.66
CA ILE A 158 5.29 -29.52 10.96
C ILE A 158 4.28 -29.74 9.83
N GLU A 159 3.12 -30.29 10.19
CA GLU A 159 2.00 -30.48 9.27
C GLU A 159 0.92 -29.42 9.51
N LYS A 160 0.36 -28.90 8.40
CA LYS A 160 -0.77 -27.98 8.37
C LYS A 160 -2.02 -28.75 7.95
N ILE A 161 -3.09 -28.64 8.73
CA ILE A 161 -4.37 -29.34 8.54
C ILE A 161 -5.53 -28.37 8.76
N TRP A 162 -6.57 -28.43 7.95
CA TRP A 162 -7.76 -27.61 8.16
C TRP A 162 -8.66 -28.23 9.24
N VAL A 163 -9.09 -27.43 10.22
CA VAL A 163 -9.74 -27.95 11.44
C VAL A 163 -11.04 -28.72 11.17
N ASP A 164 -11.85 -28.36 10.14
CA ASP A 164 -13.12 -29.05 9.85
C ASP A 164 -13.08 -30.03 8.63
N ASN A 165 -11.90 -30.36 8.08
CA ASN A 165 -11.72 -31.31 6.94
C ASN A 165 -10.46 -32.13 7.15
N THR A 166 -10.64 -33.40 7.46
CA THR A 166 -9.62 -34.26 8.06
C THR A 166 -8.81 -35.09 7.06
N SER A 167 -8.85 -34.78 5.76
CA SER A 167 -8.32 -35.68 4.71
C SER A 167 -7.08 -35.18 3.96
N GLU A 168 -6.69 -33.92 4.08
CA GLU A 168 -5.54 -33.36 3.36
C GLU A 168 -4.60 -32.65 4.34
N THR A 169 -3.49 -33.31 4.68
CA THR A 169 -2.39 -32.71 5.44
C THR A 169 -1.32 -32.19 4.48
N VAL A 170 -0.71 -31.06 4.82
CA VAL A 170 0.38 -30.47 4.04
C VAL A 170 1.58 -30.29 4.96
N VAL A 171 2.71 -30.89 4.60
CA VAL A 171 3.98 -30.61 5.28
C VAL A 171 4.42 -29.19 4.92
N VAL A 172 4.58 -28.35 5.93
CA VAL A 172 4.96 -26.94 5.76
C VAL A 172 6.39 -26.65 6.22
N ALA A 173 6.95 -27.49 7.09
CA ALA A 173 8.35 -27.41 7.51
C ALA A 173 8.89 -28.79 7.93
N GLY A 174 10.20 -28.99 7.78
CA GLY A 174 10.86 -30.24 8.15
C GLY A 174 10.78 -31.33 7.09
N THR A 175 11.71 -32.28 7.14
CA THR A 175 11.84 -33.38 6.15
C THR A 175 11.50 -34.76 6.72
N GLY A 176 11.24 -34.86 8.03
CA GLY A 176 11.03 -36.14 8.71
C GLY A 176 12.29 -36.78 9.26
N ASN A 177 13.46 -36.23 8.94
CA ASN A 177 14.73 -36.64 9.53
C ASN A 177 15.28 -35.50 10.41
N PRO A 178 15.80 -35.80 11.61
CA PRO A 178 16.43 -34.80 12.44
C PRO A 178 17.69 -34.28 11.74
N GLY A 179 17.78 -32.96 11.59
CA GLY A 179 18.88 -32.32 10.88
C GLY A 179 18.93 -30.82 11.14
N SER A 180 19.93 -30.14 10.57
CA SER A 180 20.22 -28.72 10.82
C SER A 180 20.24 -27.87 9.55
N ALA A 181 19.96 -28.46 8.39
CA ALA A 181 19.80 -27.71 7.15
C ALA A 181 18.61 -26.72 7.25
N PRO A 182 18.50 -25.72 6.35
CA PRO A 182 17.41 -24.76 6.34
C PRO A 182 16.00 -25.39 6.33
N ASN A 183 15.82 -26.52 5.64
CA ASN A 183 14.56 -27.26 5.56
C ASN A 183 14.41 -28.39 6.59
N GLU A 184 15.39 -28.59 7.47
CA GLU A 184 15.39 -29.66 8.48
C GLU A 184 15.14 -29.09 9.88
N LEU A 185 14.49 -29.88 10.73
CA LEU A 185 14.16 -29.55 12.11
C LEU A 185 14.60 -30.69 13.03
N SER A 186 14.91 -30.37 14.29
CA SER A 186 15.25 -31.32 15.33
C SER A 186 14.61 -30.89 16.66
N GLY A 187 13.52 -31.59 17.03
CA GLY A 187 12.81 -31.35 18.28
C GLY A 187 12.08 -30.01 18.33
N ALA A 188 11.28 -29.69 17.30
CA ALA A 188 10.43 -28.50 17.26
C ALA A 188 9.41 -28.47 18.42
N SER A 189 9.68 -27.69 19.48
CA SER A 189 8.90 -27.71 20.73
C SER A 189 7.85 -26.60 20.85
N ASP A 190 7.92 -25.56 20.01
CA ASP A 190 6.91 -24.50 19.96
C ASP A 190 6.72 -23.96 18.54
N ILE A 191 5.49 -23.56 18.25
CA ILE A 191 5.04 -23.12 16.92
C ILE A 191 4.27 -21.82 17.11
N PHE A 192 4.61 -20.82 16.30
CA PHE A 192 3.83 -19.59 16.23
C PHE A 192 3.66 -19.17 14.76
N VAL A 193 2.42 -18.93 14.35
CA VAL A 193 2.11 -18.44 12.99
C VAL A 193 1.59 -17.02 13.10
N ASP A 194 2.23 -16.10 12.39
CA ASP A 194 1.85 -14.69 12.42
C ASP A 194 0.68 -14.37 11.47
N THR A 195 0.27 -13.10 11.43
CA THR A 195 -0.86 -12.65 10.59
C THR A 195 -0.57 -12.66 9.09
N ASN A 196 0.69 -12.79 8.67
CA ASN A 196 1.08 -13.00 7.28
C ASN A 196 1.16 -14.49 6.92
N LEU A 197 0.83 -15.39 7.87
CA LEU A 197 1.00 -16.84 7.75
C LEU A 197 2.46 -17.29 7.69
N ASP A 198 3.38 -16.46 8.18
CA ASP A 198 4.79 -16.84 8.35
C ASP A 198 4.93 -17.71 9.61
N LEU A 199 5.65 -18.82 9.49
CA LEU A 199 5.77 -19.85 10.52
C LEU A 199 7.11 -19.71 11.26
N TYR A 200 7.03 -19.47 12.56
CA TYR A 200 8.16 -19.46 13.48
C TYR A 200 8.19 -20.79 14.25
N VAL A 201 9.37 -21.38 14.35
CA VAL A 201 9.59 -22.69 14.97
C VAL A 201 10.73 -22.60 15.96
N ALA A 202 10.46 -22.97 17.21
CA ALA A 202 11.51 -23.21 18.19
C ALA A 202 12.15 -24.57 17.89
N ASP A 203 13.27 -24.57 17.18
CA ASP A 203 14.01 -25.76 16.73
C ASP A 203 15.01 -26.16 17.83
N THR A 204 14.46 -26.78 18.87
CA THR A 204 15.03 -26.81 20.22
C THR A 204 16.35 -27.56 20.31
N GLN A 205 16.46 -28.73 19.69
CA GLN A 205 17.71 -29.52 19.70
C GLN A 205 18.80 -28.87 18.85
N ASN A 206 18.42 -28.04 17.88
CA ASN A 206 19.37 -27.23 17.11
C ASN A 206 19.73 -25.90 17.80
N HIS A 207 19.14 -25.61 18.96
CA HIS A 207 19.36 -24.38 19.74
C HIS A 207 19.14 -23.11 18.89
N ARG A 208 18.06 -23.10 18.09
CA ARG A 208 17.75 -21.99 17.17
C ARG A 208 16.24 -21.75 17.03
N VAL A 209 15.89 -20.62 16.43
CA VAL A 209 14.53 -20.33 15.94
C VAL A 209 14.56 -20.17 14.44
N GLN A 210 13.74 -20.95 13.74
CA GLN A 210 13.60 -20.93 12.28
C GLN A 210 12.33 -20.16 11.87
N LEU A 211 12.45 -19.35 10.81
CA LEU A 211 11.35 -18.66 10.16
C LEU A 211 11.14 -19.24 8.76
N PHE A 212 9.96 -19.78 8.50
CA PHE A 212 9.52 -20.23 7.18
C PHE A 212 8.50 -19.22 6.66
N LEU A 213 8.84 -18.52 5.58
CA LEU A 213 7.90 -17.60 4.94
C LEU A 213 6.75 -18.38 4.30
N PHE A 214 5.58 -17.75 4.17
CA PHE A 214 4.40 -18.41 3.61
C PHE A 214 4.70 -19.11 2.25
N ARG A 215 4.43 -20.42 2.19
CA ARG A 215 4.69 -21.33 1.06
C ARG A 215 6.16 -21.65 0.76
N GLU A 216 7.09 -21.17 1.58
CA GLU A 216 8.48 -21.60 1.52
C GLU A 216 8.71 -22.80 2.43
N THR A 217 9.55 -23.73 1.99
CA THR A 217 9.93 -24.94 2.76
C THR A 217 11.34 -24.86 3.35
N ASN A 218 12.11 -23.82 2.99
CA ASN A 218 13.40 -23.52 3.56
C ASN A 218 13.24 -22.45 4.64
N GLY A 219 13.71 -22.74 5.85
CA GLY A 219 13.68 -21.82 6.98
C GLY A 219 14.93 -20.95 7.02
N THR A 220 14.76 -19.69 7.38
CA THR A 220 15.84 -18.76 7.72
C THR A 220 16.01 -18.71 9.23
N THR A 221 17.25 -18.84 9.72
CA THR A 221 17.51 -18.79 11.16
C THR A 221 17.51 -17.36 11.68
N VAL A 222 16.47 -17.01 12.45
CA VAL A 222 16.24 -15.66 12.98
C VAL A 222 16.80 -15.45 14.39
N ALA A 223 17.10 -16.52 15.12
CA ALA A 223 17.75 -16.46 16.44
C ALA A 223 18.52 -17.75 16.75
N GLY A 224 19.61 -17.65 17.51
CA GLY A 224 20.40 -18.80 17.94
C GLY A 224 21.47 -19.25 16.94
N ARG A 225 21.93 -20.51 17.05
CA ARG A 225 23.04 -21.04 16.24
C ARG A 225 22.69 -21.04 14.76
N THR A 226 23.69 -20.87 13.88
CA THR A 226 23.56 -20.85 12.41
C THR A 226 22.87 -19.63 11.79
N SER A 227 22.49 -18.63 12.59
CA SER A 227 22.07 -17.33 12.06
C SER A 227 23.22 -16.59 11.37
N SER A 228 22.96 -15.88 10.27
CA SER A 228 23.96 -15.08 9.55
C SER A 228 24.42 -13.85 10.33
N ASP A 229 23.57 -13.32 11.23
CA ASP A 229 23.85 -12.21 12.14
C ASP A 229 23.59 -12.66 13.59
N ILE A 230 24.53 -13.43 14.16
CA ILE A 230 24.40 -13.98 15.51
C ILE A 230 24.37 -12.83 16.55
N THR A 231 23.16 -12.49 16.98
CA THR A 231 22.91 -11.50 18.05
C THR A 231 22.62 -12.15 19.40
N ILE A 232 22.38 -13.47 19.43
CA ILE A 232 22.17 -14.26 20.64
C ILE A 232 22.53 -15.73 20.40
N THR A 233 23.15 -16.36 21.39
CA THR A 233 23.25 -17.81 21.49
C THR A 233 22.12 -18.30 22.40
N LEU A 234 21.23 -19.12 21.85
CA LEU A 234 20.17 -19.77 22.60
C LEU A 234 20.65 -21.12 23.12
N SER A 235 20.06 -21.59 24.22
CA SER A 235 20.22 -22.95 24.73
C SER A 235 18.86 -23.56 25.00
N TYR A 236 18.47 -24.53 24.17
CA TYR A 236 17.23 -25.28 24.32
C TYR A 236 15.98 -24.39 24.38
N PRO A 237 15.70 -23.56 23.35
CA PRO A 237 14.56 -22.64 23.38
C PRO A 237 13.23 -23.41 23.36
N LEU A 238 12.43 -23.35 24.43
CA LEU A 238 11.19 -24.15 24.52
C LEU A 238 9.91 -23.42 24.11
N SER A 239 9.90 -22.08 24.10
CA SER A 239 8.72 -21.31 23.69
C SER A 239 9.06 -20.01 22.99
N ILE A 240 8.19 -19.63 22.05
CA ILE A 240 8.28 -18.41 21.24
C ILE A 240 6.96 -17.65 21.25
N LEU A 241 7.04 -16.31 21.28
CA LEU A 241 5.90 -15.41 21.11
C LEU A 241 6.29 -14.22 20.24
N LEU A 242 5.32 -13.68 19.50
CA LEU A 242 5.46 -12.40 18.81
C LEU A 242 4.50 -11.37 19.40
N ASP A 243 4.98 -10.13 19.46
CA ASP A 243 4.14 -8.95 19.65
C ASP A 243 3.54 -8.50 18.29
N ALA A 244 2.68 -7.48 18.30
CA ALA A 244 2.03 -6.99 17.07
C ALA A 244 3.00 -6.36 16.03
N ASP A 245 4.21 -5.98 16.44
CA ASP A 245 5.27 -5.45 15.56
C ASP A 245 6.30 -6.54 15.19
N LYS A 246 5.99 -7.81 15.49
CA LYS A 246 6.82 -8.99 15.25
C LYS A 246 8.14 -9.02 16.03
N TYR A 247 8.21 -8.36 17.19
CA TYR A 247 9.29 -8.61 18.14
C TYR A 247 9.14 -10.01 18.73
N LEU A 248 10.17 -10.82 18.55
CA LEU A 248 10.27 -12.20 19.02
C LEU A 248 10.70 -12.26 20.49
N PHE A 249 9.92 -12.93 21.31
CA PHE A 249 10.19 -13.28 22.71
C PHE A 249 10.44 -14.78 22.78
N ILE A 250 11.51 -15.19 23.45
CA ILE A 250 11.97 -16.58 23.48
C ILE A 250 12.22 -16.97 24.93
N SER A 251 11.68 -18.13 25.32
CA SER A 251 12.08 -18.80 26.54
C SER A 251 13.36 -19.58 26.28
N ASP A 252 14.49 -19.06 26.74
CA ASP A 252 15.83 -19.65 26.60
C ASP A 252 16.07 -20.55 27.82
N SER A 253 15.45 -21.74 27.76
CA SER A 253 15.07 -22.54 28.94
C SER A 253 16.25 -23.09 29.72
N GLU A 254 17.25 -23.65 29.02
CA GLU A 254 18.47 -24.18 29.67
C GLU A 254 19.38 -23.03 30.14
N SER A 255 19.22 -21.83 29.57
CA SER A 255 19.86 -20.60 30.09
C SER A 255 19.04 -19.95 31.22
N HIS A 256 17.95 -20.58 31.67
CA HIS A 256 17.05 -20.14 32.76
C HIS A 256 16.54 -18.70 32.62
N ARG A 257 16.30 -18.23 31.39
CA ARG A 257 15.95 -16.82 31.13
C ARG A 257 14.93 -16.66 30.01
N VAL A 258 14.32 -15.48 29.96
CA VAL A 258 13.51 -15.04 28.81
C VAL A 258 14.24 -13.92 28.09
N VAL A 259 14.38 -14.04 26.78
CA VAL A 259 15.02 -13.03 25.92
C VAL A 259 14.03 -12.48 24.91
N ALA A 260 14.26 -11.28 24.41
CA ALA A 260 13.48 -10.70 23.33
C ALA A 260 14.32 -9.94 22.33
N SER A 261 13.91 -9.98 21.07
CA SER A 261 14.51 -9.22 19.97
C SER A 261 14.32 -7.72 20.16
N GLY A 262 15.24 -6.94 19.61
CA GLY A 262 15.25 -5.50 19.69
C GLY A 262 16.12 -4.87 18.60
N PRO A 263 16.19 -3.53 18.54
CA PRO A 263 16.86 -2.80 17.46
C PRO A 263 18.37 -3.01 17.43
N THR A 264 18.94 -3.42 18.58
CA THR A 264 20.37 -3.69 18.77
C THR A 264 20.66 -5.18 18.91
N GLY A 265 19.72 -6.05 18.49
CA GLY A 265 19.77 -7.49 18.74
C GLY A 265 18.92 -7.91 19.95
N PHE A 266 19.08 -9.17 20.38
CA PHE A 266 18.32 -9.69 21.51
C PHE A 266 18.87 -9.20 22.85
N ARG A 267 17.98 -9.07 23.83
CA ARG A 267 18.32 -8.78 25.22
C ARG A 267 17.59 -9.71 26.17
N CYS A 268 18.19 -9.95 27.32
CA CYS A 268 17.54 -10.65 28.40
C CYS A 268 16.51 -9.73 29.08
N LEU A 269 15.30 -10.26 29.32
CA LEU A 269 14.19 -9.54 29.96
C LEU A 269 14.08 -9.90 31.44
N VAL A 270 14.04 -11.20 31.76
CA VAL A 270 13.85 -11.74 33.11
C VAL A 270 14.63 -13.05 33.27
N GLY A 271 15.03 -13.41 34.49
CA GLY A 271 15.84 -14.60 34.76
C GLY A 271 17.34 -14.45 34.42
N CYS A 272 17.81 -13.22 34.21
CA CYS A 272 19.17 -12.96 33.73
C CYS A 272 20.28 -13.25 34.75
N ASP A 273 19.94 -13.41 36.03
CA ASP A 273 20.87 -13.71 37.12
C ASP A 273 21.12 -15.21 37.32
N GLY A 274 20.76 -16.01 36.30
CA GLY A 274 20.88 -17.45 36.29
C GLY A 274 19.76 -18.16 37.06
N GLU A 275 19.94 -19.47 37.22
CA GLU A 275 18.99 -20.35 37.90
C GLU A 275 18.69 -19.89 39.34
N GLY A 276 17.43 -19.99 39.75
CA GLY A 276 17.02 -19.85 41.15
C GLY A 276 15.52 -19.76 41.36
N SER A 277 15.11 -19.77 42.62
CA SER A 277 13.70 -19.73 43.05
C SER A 277 13.23 -18.37 43.56
N GLN A 278 14.12 -17.37 43.60
CA GLN A 278 13.77 -15.99 43.94
C GLN A 278 12.85 -15.39 42.87
N SER A 279 12.05 -14.37 43.21
CA SER A 279 11.08 -13.73 42.30
C SER A 279 11.69 -13.04 41.07
N HIS A 280 13.01 -12.86 41.02
CA HIS A 280 13.74 -12.30 39.86
C HIS A 280 14.52 -13.34 39.05
N ARG A 281 14.50 -14.60 39.51
CA ARG A 281 15.15 -15.73 38.84
C ARG A 281 14.10 -16.70 38.34
N LEU A 282 14.50 -17.49 37.36
CA LEU A 282 13.71 -18.55 36.78
C LEU A 282 14.52 -19.84 36.87
N ASN A 283 13.84 -20.98 36.75
CA ASN A 283 14.43 -22.28 36.62
C ASN A 283 13.69 -23.06 35.52
N TRP A 284 14.35 -23.21 34.37
CA TRP A 284 13.83 -23.91 33.20
C TRP A 284 12.49 -23.37 32.69
N PRO A 285 12.38 -22.07 32.37
CA PRO A 285 11.12 -21.50 31.90
C PRO A 285 10.73 -22.11 30.55
N ASP A 286 9.47 -22.52 30.35
CA ASP A 286 9.10 -23.29 29.15
C ASP A 286 7.88 -22.80 28.36
N LYS A 287 6.97 -22.00 28.93
CA LYS A 287 5.85 -21.36 28.22
C LYS A 287 5.69 -19.89 28.61
N LEU A 288 5.35 -19.06 27.63
CA LEU A 288 5.16 -17.62 27.77
C LEU A 288 3.74 -17.23 27.34
N SER A 289 3.17 -16.19 27.96
CA SER A 289 1.92 -15.57 27.47
C SER A 289 1.80 -14.10 27.91
N PHE A 290 1.09 -13.30 27.10
CA PHE A 290 0.76 -11.91 27.44
C PHE A 290 -0.69 -11.77 27.90
N ASP A 291 -0.89 -10.95 28.92
CA ASP A 291 -2.21 -10.47 29.29
C ASP A 291 -2.60 -9.22 28.47
N VAL A 292 -3.88 -8.81 28.53
CA VAL A 292 -4.38 -7.68 27.72
C VAL A 292 -3.72 -6.33 28.07
N TYR A 293 -3.04 -6.27 29.22
CA TYR A 293 -2.30 -5.09 29.69
C TYR A 293 -0.81 -5.16 29.34
N GLY A 294 -0.38 -6.22 28.63
CA GLY A 294 1.02 -6.44 28.25
C GLY A 294 1.91 -6.98 29.37
N ASN A 295 1.35 -7.47 30.48
CA ASN A 295 2.17 -8.18 31.49
C ASN A 295 2.60 -9.55 30.93
N LEU A 296 3.83 -9.94 31.26
CA LEU A 296 4.40 -11.21 30.81
C LEU A 296 4.18 -12.28 31.88
N PHE A 297 3.54 -13.37 31.50
CA PHE A 297 3.42 -14.56 32.32
C PHE A 297 4.42 -15.60 31.83
N VAL A 298 5.16 -16.19 32.76
CA VAL A 298 6.18 -17.21 32.48
C VAL A 298 5.87 -18.43 33.33
N ASN A 299 5.79 -19.59 32.69
CA ASN A 299 5.80 -20.84 33.43
C ASN A 299 7.24 -21.16 33.87
N ASP A 300 7.47 -21.08 35.17
CA ASP A 300 8.77 -21.29 35.81
C ASP A 300 8.85 -22.75 36.30
N ARG A 301 9.02 -23.66 35.33
CA ARG A 301 8.71 -25.09 35.44
C ARG A 301 9.35 -25.77 36.65
N LEU A 302 10.67 -25.69 36.80
CA LEU A 302 11.39 -26.41 37.87
C LEU A 302 11.24 -25.71 39.24
N ASN A 303 10.58 -24.56 39.30
CA ASN A 303 10.14 -23.91 40.53
C ASN A 303 8.64 -24.13 40.82
N TYR A 304 7.93 -24.90 39.99
CA TYR A 304 6.51 -25.27 40.16
C TYR A 304 5.58 -24.06 40.32
N ARG A 305 5.82 -23.00 39.55
CA ARG A 305 5.04 -21.75 39.66
C ARG A 305 4.85 -21.05 38.31
N VAL A 306 3.79 -20.27 38.21
CA VAL A 306 3.60 -19.29 37.14
C VAL A 306 3.91 -17.90 37.69
N GLN A 307 4.89 -17.24 37.09
CA GLN A 307 5.33 -15.90 37.47
C GLN A 307 4.72 -14.85 36.56
N LYS A 308 4.09 -13.84 37.15
CA LYS A 308 3.61 -12.64 36.48
C LYS A 308 4.64 -11.52 36.66
N PHE A 309 5.30 -11.16 35.57
CA PHE A 309 6.13 -9.98 35.50
C PHE A 309 5.27 -8.80 35.06
N HIS A 310 5.21 -7.77 35.90
CA HIS A 310 4.42 -6.59 35.59
C HIS A 310 5.12 -5.73 34.54
N LEU A 311 4.37 -5.28 33.54
CA LEU A 311 4.87 -4.30 32.59
C LEU A 311 5.23 -3.03 33.37
N HIS A 312 6.45 -2.54 33.22
CA HIS A 312 6.87 -1.33 33.90
C HIS A 312 6.16 -0.15 33.21
N GLN A 313 5.28 0.59 33.90
CA GLN A 313 4.47 1.64 33.26
C GLN A 313 5.33 2.75 32.62
N ASP A 314 6.53 2.98 33.15
CA ASP A 314 7.53 3.92 32.60
C ASP A 314 8.59 3.22 31.73
N SER A 315 8.35 1.99 31.25
CA SER A 315 9.38 1.22 30.51
C SER A 315 9.79 1.85 29.19
N CYS A 316 8.89 2.62 28.57
CA CYS A 316 9.21 3.47 27.43
C CYS A 316 9.63 4.90 27.88
N GLU A 317 9.63 5.22 29.17
CA GLU A 317 9.96 6.55 29.72
C GLU A 317 11.32 6.66 30.46
N ASN A 318 11.98 5.54 30.81
CA ASN A 318 13.23 5.57 31.56
C ASN A 318 14.29 4.63 30.98
N VAL A 319 14.68 4.88 29.73
CA VAL A 319 16.05 4.53 29.30
C VAL A 319 16.94 5.64 29.83
N PRO A 320 17.95 5.36 30.68
CA PRO A 320 18.94 6.37 30.99
C PRO A 320 19.49 6.81 29.64
N PRO A 321 19.50 8.11 29.34
CA PRO A 321 19.86 8.60 28.03
C PRO A 321 21.27 8.13 27.70
N THR A 322 21.37 7.08 26.89
CA THR A 322 22.64 6.65 26.32
C THR A 322 23.22 7.76 25.47
N ALA A 323 22.38 8.72 25.06
CA ALA A 323 22.80 10.02 24.59
C ALA A 323 22.11 11.17 25.34
N GLN A 324 22.94 11.99 25.98
CA GLN A 324 22.57 13.29 26.50
C GLN A 324 23.14 14.36 25.57
N ALA A 325 22.32 15.34 25.22
CA ALA A 325 22.79 16.57 24.60
C ALA A 325 22.38 17.75 25.48
N THR A 326 23.34 18.62 25.76
CA THR A 326 23.10 19.85 26.52
C THR A 326 23.48 21.04 25.64
N TYR A 327 22.58 22.00 25.53
CA TYR A 327 22.77 23.28 24.87
C TYR A 327 22.73 24.38 25.92
N SER A 328 23.75 25.24 25.96
CA SER A 328 23.82 26.35 26.92
C SER A 328 23.99 27.67 26.18
N ALA A 329 23.22 28.67 26.58
CA ALA A 329 23.25 30.01 26.02
C ALA A 329 22.95 31.07 27.08
N ILE A 330 23.08 32.34 26.73
CA ILE A 330 22.71 33.48 27.58
C ILE A 330 21.62 34.25 26.85
N LEU A 331 20.42 34.27 27.43
CA LEU A 331 19.34 35.07 26.91
C LEU A 331 19.65 36.54 27.23
N THR A 332 19.71 37.38 26.20
CA THR A 332 20.02 38.82 26.30
C THR A 332 19.01 39.66 25.54
N ASP A 333 18.94 40.95 25.84
CA ASP A 333 18.03 41.92 25.21
C ASP A 333 18.30 42.15 23.69
N ASN A 334 19.33 41.52 23.13
CA ASN A 334 19.63 41.54 21.68
C ASN A 334 18.97 40.39 20.91
N HIS A 335 18.28 39.47 21.58
CA HIS A 335 17.62 38.33 20.93
C HIS A 335 16.35 38.77 20.19
N PRO A 336 15.93 38.03 19.15
CA PRO A 336 14.72 38.36 18.42
C PRO A 336 13.48 38.28 19.32
N LEU A 337 12.46 39.06 18.95
CA LEU A 337 11.23 39.24 19.71
C LEU A 337 10.05 38.52 19.03
N PHE A 338 9.16 37.93 19.81
CA PHE A 338 7.87 37.43 19.31
C PHE A 338 6.71 37.78 20.26
N SER A 339 5.51 37.95 19.70
CA SER A 339 4.32 38.37 20.46
C SER A 339 3.36 37.21 20.67
N ARG A 340 3.01 36.92 21.93
CA ARG A 340 2.25 35.71 22.27
C ARG A 340 0.74 35.79 21.98
N THR A 341 0.16 36.98 21.73
CA THR A 341 -1.23 37.18 21.26
C THR A 341 -1.62 38.67 21.23
N ILE A 342 -2.68 39.01 20.49
CA ILE A 342 -3.28 40.38 20.36
C ILE A 342 -3.67 41.02 21.72
N LEU A 343 -3.85 40.23 22.79
CA LEU A 343 -4.41 40.67 24.08
C LEU A 343 -3.39 41.03 25.17
N HIS A 344 -2.11 40.66 25.02
CA HIS A 344 -1.03 41.07 25.93
C HIS A 344 0.25 41.41 25.12
N PRO A 345 0.47 42.69 24.78
CA PRO A 345 1.52 43.12 23.87
C PRO A 345 2.84 43.32 24.63
N SER A 346 3.39 42.24 25.14
CA SER A 346 4.76 42.23 25.63
C SER A 346 5.58 41.39 24.67
N ASP A 347 6.55 42.02 24.03
CA ASP A 347 7.47 41.35 23.12
C ASP A 347 8.47 40.54 23.96
N TYR A 348 8.59 39.24 23.67
CA TYR A 348 9.43 38.34 24.45
C TYR A 348 10.69 37.96 23.67
N HIS A 349 11.86 38.16 24.29
CA HIS A 349 13.13 37.71 23.73
C HIS A 349 13.20 36.19 23.76
N TYR A 350 13.55 35.60 22.62
CA TYR A 350 13.61 34.15 22.49
C TYR A 350 14.89 33.65 21.83
N GLU A 351 15.31 32.46 22.24
CA GLU A 351 16.34 31.65 21.58
C GLU A 351 15.64 30.46 20.91
N THR A 352 16.13 30.05 19.74
CA THR A 352 15.66 28.84 19.06
C THR A 352 16.72 27.76 19.13
N ILE A 353 16.31 26.52 19.32
CA ILE A 353 17.19 25.35 19.42
C ILE A 353 16.60 24.27 18.53
N GLU A 354 17.39 23.75 17.60
CA GLU A 354 16.97 22.64 16.75
C GLU A 354 17.24 21.31 17.46
N VAL A 355 16.19 20.49 17.59
CA VAL A 355 16.24 19.18 18.26
C VAL A 355 16.22 18.09 17.19
N ILE A 356 17.35 17.40 17.01
CA ILE A 356 17.54 16.40 15.95
C ILE A 356 17.68 15.02 16.55
N VAL A 357 16.70 14.15 16.26
CA VAL A 357 16.77 12.72 16.57
C VAL A 357 17.56 12.01 15.46
N VAL A 358 18.72 11.42 15.79
CA VAL A 358 19.72 10.99 14.78
C VAL A 358 19.46 9.58 14.25
N SER A 359 19.08 8.64 15.11
CA SER A 359 19.10 7.21 14.75
C SER A 359 17.75 6.50 14.85
N LYS A 360 16.88 6.88 15.80
CA LYS A 360 15.60 6.18 16.00
C LYS A 360 14.55 7.02 16.73
N SER A 361 13.30 6.92 16.26
CA SER A 361 12.13 7.49 16.92
C SER A 361 11.94 6.88 18.31
N ASP A 362 11.79 7.70 19.33
CA ASP A 362 11.65 7.27 20.74
C ASP A 362 11.09 8.39 21.63
N PHE A 363 10.86 8.11 22.91
CA PHE A 363 10.53 9.12 23.92
C PHE A 363 11.77 9.88 24.40
N TYR A 364 11.67 11.21 24.46
CA TYR A 364 12.72 12.10 24.95
C TYR A 364 12.22 13.02 26.06
N ILE A 365 13.08 13.31 27.03
CA ILE A 365 12.83 14.23 28.15
C ILE A 365 13.67 15.49 27.95
N LEU A 366 13.02 16.66 27.90
CA LEU A 366 13.68 17.95 27.78
C LEU A 366 13.58 18.70 29.11
N THR A 367 14.71 19.18 29.65
CA THR A 367 14.78 19.93 30.92
C THR A 367 15.65 21.17 30.76
N ALA A 368 15.19 22.32 31.25
CA ALA A 368 16.02 23.53 31.33
C ALA A 368 16.56 23.76 32.74
N ASN A 369 17.74 24.38 32.85
CA ASN A 369 18.32 24.92 34.07
C ASN A 369 18.74 26.36 33.79
N SER A 370 18.38 27.32 34.63
CA SER A 370 18.55 28.73 34.34
C SER A 370 18.69 29.58 35.60
N THR A 371 19.35 30.73 35.45
CA THR A 371 19.46 31.78 36.48
C THR A 371 18.27 32.76 36.45
N VAL A 372 17.37 32.59 35.48
CA VAL A 372 16.18 33.42 35.23
C VAL A 372 14.98 32.53 34.87
N ASP A 373 13.76 33.01 35.11
CA ASP A 373 12.55 32.24 34.79
C ASP A 373 12.41 32.02 33.28
N LEU A 374 12.31 30.74 32.87
CA LEU A 374 12.23 30.31 31.48
C LEU A 374 10.96 29.55 31.14
N TYR A 375 10.55 29.72 29.89
CA TYR A 375 9.44 29.04 29.25
C TYR A 375 9.91 28.35 27.98
N GLY A 376 9.42 27.13 27.78
CA GLY A 376 9.76 26.30 26.62
C GLY A 376 8.53 26.01 25.77
N HIS A 377 8.65 26.27 24.46
CA HIS A 377 7.65 25.97 23.44
C HIS A 377 8.27 25.09 22.36
N LEU A 378 7.67 23.94 22.05
CA LEU A 378 8.18 23.00 21.06
C LEU A 378 7.27 22.96 19.83
N TYR A 379 7.86 23.11 18.66
CA TYR A 379 7.21 23.16 17.36
C TYR A 379 7.65 22.01 16.45
N LYS A 380 6.77 21.57 15.55
CA LYS A 380 7.03 20.52 14.54
C LYS A 380 7.23 21.17 13.16
N HIS A 381 8.27 20.80 12.41
CA HIS A 381 8.70 21.37 11.12
C HIS A 381 9.26 22.81 11.18
N HIS A 382 8.50 23.80 11.68
CA HIS A 382 8.89 25.21 11.66
C HIS A 382 8.31 26.02 12.84
N PHE A 383 8.99 27.10 13.23
CA PHE A 383 8.48 28.13 14.14
C PHE A 383 8.35 29.46 13.37
N ASP A 384 7.14 30.02 13.35
CA ASP A 384 6.86 31.34 12.75
C ASP A 384 6.58 32.36 13.88
N PRO A 385 7.48 33.34 14.11
CA PRO A 385 7.30 34.36 15.14
C PRO A 385 6.07 35.25 14.93
N SER A 386 5.57 35.36 13.68
CA SER A 386 4.38 36.14 13.34
C SER A 386 3.08 35.38 13.62
N ASN A 387 3.15 34.04 13.74
CA ASN A 387 2.04 33.18 14.11
C ASN A 387 2.51 32.05 15.05
N PRO A 388 2.80 32.37 16.33
CA PRO A 388 3.45 31.43 17.26
C PRO A 388 2.55 30.29 17.74
N THR A 389 1.32 30.18 17.22
CA THR A 389 0.42 29.04 17.46
C THR A 389 0.47 27.99 16.35
N SER A 390 0.99 28.35 15.17
CA SER A 390 1.17 27.42 14.06
C SER A 390 2.20 26.36 14.43
N ASP A 391 1.90 25.08 14.16
CA ASP A 391 2.79 23.94 14.38
C ASP A 391 3.31 23.71 15.82
N LEU A 392 2.71 24.38 16.82
CA LEU A 392 3.01 24.17 18.24
C LEU A 392 2.47 22.79 18.68
N ILE A 393 3.37 21.94 19.20
CA ILE A 393 3.02 20.58 19.64
C ILE A 393 3.07 20.40 21.16
N ALA A 394 3.88 21.20 21.87
CA ALA A 394 3.94 21.19 23.33
C ALA A 394 4.40 22.54 23.87
N TRP A 395 3.91 22.94 25.04
CA TRP A 395 4.40 24.11 25.76
C TRP A 395 4.32 23.88 27.26
N TYR A 396 5.25 24.47 28.01
CA TYR A 396 5.28 24.37 29.46
C TYR A 396 5.52 25.73 30.11
N GLY A 397 4.62 26.13 31.02
CA GLY A 397 4.74 27.36 31.79
C GLY A 397 3.95 27.25 33.08
N LYS A 398 4.62 27.05 34.20
CA LYS A 398 4.00 27.12 35.52
C LYS A 398 4.28 28.49 36.13
N CYS A 399 3.24 29.22 36.50
CA CYS A 399 3.39 30.41 37.33
C CYS A 399 3.86 30.01 38.73
N CYS A 400 4.79 30.81 39.26
CA CYS A 400 5.28 30.86 40.63
C CYS A 400 6.43 29.88 40.99
N ASN A 401 7.64 30.43 40.91
CA ASN A 401 8.83 30.15 41.73
C ASN A 401 9.52 28.78 41.59
N LYS A 402 9.72 28.24 40.39
CA LYS A 402 10.79 27.26 40.11
C LYS A 402 11.35 27.44 38.69
N GLU A 403 12.65 27.67 38.61
CA GLU A 403 13.44 28.21 37.48
C GLU A 403 13.54 27.33 36.21
N GLN A 404 12.64 26.38 35.93
CA GLN A 404 12.95 25.29 34.98
C GLN A 404 11.71 24.66 34.32
N PHE A 405 11.68 24.57 32.99
CA PHE A 405 10.67 23.78 32.26
C PHE A 405 11.11 22.33 32.06
N LYS A 406 10.15 21.39 32.12
CA LYS A 406 10.36 19.96 31.84
C LYS A 406 9.16 19.36 31.09
N PHE A 407 9.40 18.67 29.98
CA PHE A 407 8.37 17.89 29.28
C PHE A 407 8.95 16.61 28.63
N THR A 408 8.11 15.56 28.59
CA THR A 408 8.42 14.23 28.03
C THR A 408 7.49 13.98 26.84
N LEU A 409 8.04 13.62 25.68
CA LEU A 409 7.25 13.36 24.46
C LEU A 409 8.00 12.50 23.45
N GLU A 410 7.25 11.85 22.57
CA GLU A 410 7.78 11.03 21.47
C GLU A 410 8.27 11.91 20.31
N LEU A 411 9.54 11.77 19.93
CA LEU A 411 10.15 12.44 18.78
C LEU A 411 10.53 11.42 17.71
N PHE A 412 10.21 11.71 16.44
CA PHE A 412 10.45 10.79 15.31
C PHE A 412 11.69 11.18 14.48
N VAL A 413 12.41 10.18 13.93
CA VAL A 413 13.47 10.42 12.92
C VAL A 413 12.89 11.03 11.64
N ASN A 414 13.70 11.82 10.92
CA ASN A 414 13.31 12.57 9.72
C ASN A 414 12.21 13.63 9.91
N ILE A 415 11.91 14.02 11.16
CA ILE A 415 11.06 15.17 11.48
C ILE A 415 11.91 16.25 12.13
N ARG A 416 11.78 17.50 11.64
CA ARG A 416 12.46 18.67 12.22
C ARG A 416 11.66 19.18 13.42
N TYR A 417 12.32 19.40 14.57
CA TYR A 417 11.69 19.98 15.75
C TYR A 417 12.44 21.25 16.19
N ILE A 418 11.70 22.31 16.50
CA ILE A 418 12.24 23.60 16.94
C ILE A 418 11.76 23.89 18.36
N LEU A 419 12.70 23.99 19.30
CA LEU A 419 12.47 24.40 20.67
C LEU A 419 12.74 25.90 20.82
N VAL A 420 11.72 26.66 21.19
CA VAL A 420 11.81 28.09 21.49
C VAL A 420 11.88 28.26 23.01
N VAL A 421 12.94 28.91 23.48
CA VAL A 421 13.18 29.22 24.89
C VAL A 421 13.05 30.72 25.11
N THR A 422 12.22 31.15 26.06
CA THR A 422 11.87 32.57 26.26
C THR A 422 11.66 32.91 27.73
N THR A 423 11.69 34.20 28.09
CA THR A 423 11.34 34.72 29.42
C THR A 423 10.19 35.73 29.34
N TYR A 424 9.42 35.92 30.42
CA TYR A 424 8.33 36.92 30.46
C TYR A 424 8.82 38.36 30.67
N ASN A 425 10.06 38.56 31.14
CA ASN A 425 10.60 39.89 31.41
C ASN A 425 11.65 40.28 30.36
N PRO A 426 11.36 41.25 29.47
CA PRO A 426 12.26 41.58 28.36
C PRO A 426 13.58 42.25 28.81
N ASN A 427 13.67 42.71 30.06
CA ASN A 427 14.87 43.39 30.58
C ASN A 427 15.74 42.47 31.45
N VAL A 428 15.47 41.17 31.46
CA VAL A 428 16.17 40.20 32.32
C VAL A 428 17.05 39.31 31.45
N THR A 429 18.36 39.54 31.57
CA THR A 429 19.37 38.68 30.96
C THR A 429 19.78 37.57 31.91
N GLY A 430 19.94 36.35 31.42
CA GLY A 430 20.36 35.22 32.25
C GLY A 430 20.90 34.06 31.44
N SER A 431 21.84 33.32 32.04
CA SER A 431 22.35 32.10 31.44
C SER A 431 21.39 30.94 31.67
N PHE A 432 21.25 30.09 30.66
CA PHE A 432 20.48 28.87 30.74
C PHE A 432 21.13 27.71 29.99
N SER A 433 20.75 26.50 30.38
CA SER A 433 21.13 25.26 29.72
C SER A 433 19.90 24.38 29.55
N VAL A 434 19.64 23.91 28.34
CA VAL A 434 18.63 22.88 28.04
C VAL A 434 19.36 21.56 27.85
N THR A 435 18.95 20.55 28.62
CA THR A 435 19.43 19.18 28.47
C THR A 435 18.31 18.30 27.95
N VAL A 436 18.62 17.52 26.92
CA VAL A 436 17.71 16.54 26.33
C VAL A 436 18.26 15.14 26.53
N PHE A 437 17.35 14.27 26.94
CA PHE A 437 17.59 12.95 27.46
C PHE A 437 16.78 11.93 26.62
N GLY A 438 17.40 10.95 25.98
CA GLY A 438 16.71 9.79 25.38
C GLY A 438 17.63 8.61 25.04
N SER A 439 17.02 7.48 24.67
CA SER A 439 17.70 6.19 24.43
C SER A 439 18.64 6.15 23.22
N ASN A 440 18.61 7.19 22.37
CA ASN A 440 19.31 7.25 21.10
C ASN A 440 20.04 8.59 20.94
N PRO A 441 21.17 8.63 20.19
CA PRO A 441 21.87 9.86 19.83
C PRO A 441 20.92 10.98 19.41
N ILE A 442 20.91 12.04 20.21
CA ILE A 442 20.18 13.26 19.96
C ILE A 442 21.18 14.40 19.86
N CYS A 443 20.95 15.29 18.91
CA CYS A 443 21.79 16.46 18.71
C CYS A 443 20.95 17.70 18.97
N LEU A 444 21.38 18.50 19.93
CA LEU A 444 20.93 19.88 20.06
C LEU A 444 21.90 20.72 19.29
N LYS A 445 21.41 21.37 18.26
CA LYS A 445 22.17 22.40 17.59
C LYS A 445 21.49 23.73 17.89
N PRO A 446 22.23 24.84 18.04
CA PRO A 446 21.62 26.09 17.61
C PRO A 446 21.10 25.79 16.19
N PRO A 447 19.86 26.17 15.83
CA PRO A 447 19.41 26.05 14.45
C PRO A 447 20.58 26.54 13.63
N ASN A 448 21.11 25.68 12.76
CA ASN A 448 22.37 25.96 12.08
C ASN A 448 22.32 27.44 11.69
N ALA A 449 23.45 28.12 11.75
CA ALA A 449 23.63 29.41 11.10
C ALA A 449 23.35 29.36 9.57
N ASP A 450 22.63 28.34 9.09
CA ASP A 450 21.87 28.28 7.86
C ASP A 450 20.47 28.94 8.00
N GLN A 451 20.07 29.39 9.20
CA GLN A 451 19.07 30.45 9.40
C GLN A 451 19.56 31.64 10.23
N LEU A 452 20.87 31.73 10.48
CA LEU A 452 21.53 33.00 10.78
C LEU A 452 22.71 33.19 9.83
N VAL A 453 22.39 33.63 8.62
CA VAL A 453 23.32 34.23 7.64
C VAL A 453 24.39 33.27 7.11
N GLU A 454 24.51 33.22 5.78
CA GLU A 454 25.71 32.83 5.07
C GLU A 454 26.99 33.00 5.93
N SER A 455 27.75 31.93 6.20
CA SER A 455 29.20 32.13 6.40
C SER A 455 29.83 32.36 5.02
N ASN A 456 29.50 33.55 4.53
CA ASN A 456 30.24 34.35 3.61
C ASN A 456 31.71 34.38 4.02
N TYR A 457 32.50 33.40 3.60
CA TYR A 457 33.78 33.80 3.03
C TYR A 457 33.49 34.33 1.63
N ARG A 458 32.86 35.52 1.60
CA ARG A 458 32.76 36.34 0.40
C ARG A 458 34.16 36.83 0.13
N TYR A 459 34.85 36.11 -0.75
CA TYR A 459 36.00 36.71 -1.41
C TYR A 459 35.46 37.82 -2.29
N TYR A 460 36.04 39.00 -2.14
CA TYR A 460 35.70 40.10 -3.03
C TYR A 460 36.25 39.72 -4.39
N TYR A 461 35.36 39.67 -5.37
CA TYR A 461 35.74 39.45 -6.75
C TYR A 461 35.28 40.62 -7.63
N GLU A 462 36.04 40.87 -8.68
CA GLU A 462 35.69 41.81 -9.73
C GLU A 462 35.65 41.06 -11.06
N ALA A 463 34.56 41.21 -11.82
CA ALA A 463 34.40 40.62 -13.14
C ALA A 463 34.48 41.69 -14.25
N LEU A 464 35.39 41.49 -15.19
CA LEU A 464 35.66 42.39 -16.30
C LEU A 464 35.46 41.66 -17.62
N GLN A 465 34.57 42.15 -18.47
CA GLN A 465 34.48 41.67 -19.84
C GLN A 465 35.69 42.17 -20.64
N ILE A 466 36.38 41.25 -21.28
CA ILE A 466 37.44 41.53 -22.25
C ILE A 466 36.83 41.46 -23.64
N SER A 467 37.04 42.49 -24.43
CA SER A 467 36.71 42.48 -25.86
C SER A 467 37.93 42.86 -26.68
N VAL A 468 38.18 42.06 -27.72
CA VAL A 468 39.32 42.21 -28.62
C VAL A 468 38.81 42.46 -30.03
N ASN A 469 39.43 43.40 -30.74
CA ASN A 469 39.05 43.73 -32.11
C ASN A 469 39.66 42.78 -33.15
N GLU A 470 40.68 42.01 -32.79
CA GLU A 470 41.30 40.99 -33.64
C GLU A 470 41.67 39.75 -32.83
N SER A 471 41.51 38.57 -33.44
CA SER A 471 41.87 37.29 -32.85
C SER A 471 43.40 37.16 -32.78
N GLY A 472 43.95 36.70 -31.65
CA GLY A 472 45.38 36.49 -31.50
C GLY A 472 45.81 36.28 -30.04
N PHE A 473 47.12 36.22 -29.82
CA PHE A 473 47.69 36.07 -28.47
C PHE A 473 47.80 37.42 -27.75
N TYR A 474 47.21 37.50 -26.57
CA TYR A 474 47.24 38.64 -25.66
C TYR A 474 47.89 38.23 -24.34
N THR A 475 48.80 39.06 -23.82
CA THR A 475 49.44 38.86 -22.52
C THR A 475 48.77 39.74 -21.48
N ILE A 476 48.32 39.14 -20.40
CA ILE A 476 47.67 39.79 -19.26
C ILE A 476 48.71 39.82 -18.12
N LEU A 477 49.14 41.03 -17.77
CA LEU A 477 49.89 41.36 -16.57
C LEU A 477 48.93 41.76 -15.46
N SER A 478 49.21 41.33 -14.23
CA SER A 478 48.65 41.95 -13.04
C SER A 478 49.76 42.40 -12.09
N SER A 479 49.57 43.58 -11.49
CA SER A 479 50.46 44.13 -10.47
C SER A 479 49.65 44.60 -9.27
N ILE A 480 50.19 44.36 -8.07
CA ILE A 480 49.55 44.65 -6.78
C ILE A 480 50.38 45.74 -6.10
N ASP A 481 49.75 46.88 -5.78
CA ASP A 481 50.45 48.06 -5.26
C ASP A 481 50.88 47.94 -3.77
N ASN A 482 50.53 46.84 -3.08
CA ASN A 482 50.79 46.66 -1.64
C ASN A 482 51.29 45.26 -1.29
N THR A 483 52.40 45.18 -0.55
CA THR A 483 53.19 43.97 -0.20
C THR A 483 52.50 42.98 0.76
N TYR A 484 51.18 43.04 0.95
CA TYR A 484 50.44 42.23 1.93
C TYR A 484 49.10 41.66 1.43
N MET A 485 48.90 41.56 0.12
CA MET A 485 47.68 41.06 -0.52
C MET A 485 47.99 39.94 -1.52
N ASP A 486 47.43 38.75 -1.28
CA ASP A 486 47.44 37.65 -2.25
C ASP A 486 46.14 37.70 -3.09
N THR A 487 46.26 37.78 -4.42
CA THR A 487 45.11 37.81 -5.36
C THR A 487 45.27 36.76 -6.45
N SER A 488 44.16 36.15 -6.87
CA SER A 488 44.12 35.13 -7.93
C SER A 488 43.28 35.60 -9.13
N PHE A 489 43.63 35.12 -10.33
CA PHE A 489 43.00 35.52 -11.59
C PHE A 489 42.47 34.32 -12.38
N TYR A 490 41.28 34.47 -12.96
CA TYR A 490 40.54 33.44 -13.68
C TYR A 490 39.94 33.99 -14.96
N ILE A 491 40.01 33.26 -16.07
CA ILE A 491 39.45 33.70 -17.36
C ILE A 491 38.39 32.72 -17.84
N TYR A 492 37.21 33.24 -18.16
CA TYR A 492 36.04 32.50 -18.60
C TYR A 492 35.66 32.83 -20.04
N LYS A 493 35.12 31.85 -20.76
CA LYS A 493 34.50 32.04 -22.08
C LYS A 493 33.01 32.28 -21.90
N HIS A 494 32.43 33.20 -22.67
CA HIS A 494 31.02 33.57 -22.63
C HIS A 494 30.57 34.23 -21.32
N GLU A 495 30.41 33.48 -20.22
CA GLU A 495 29.84 33.98 -18.96
C GLU A 495 30.52 33.36 -17.72
N PHE A 496 30.57 34.14 -16.63
CA PHE A 496 31.04 33.72 -15.31
C PHE A 496 29.85 33.57 -14.36
N TYR A 497 29.78 32.43 -13.67
CA TYR A 497 28.77 32.17 -12.65
C TYR A 497 29.43 32.04 -11.27
N ALA A 498 29.16 32.98 -10.37
CA ALA A 498 29.79 33.03 -9.04
C ALA A 498 29.50 31.79 -8.17
N LEU A 499 28.36 31.13 -8.40
CA LEU A 499 27.96 29.90 -7.70
C LEU A 499 28.61 28.63 -8.27
N ILE A 500 29.17 28.69 -9.49
CA ILE A 500 29.95 27.60 -10.11
C ILE A 500 31.19 28.17 -10.80
N PRO A 501 32.21 28.60 -10.04
CA PRO A 501 33.34 29.34 -10.57
C PRO A 501 34.27 28.49 -11.47
N PHE A 502 33.94 27.23 -11.75
CA PHE A 502 34.69 26.39 -12.69
C PHE A 502 33.99 26.25 -14.05
N ALA A 503 32.70 26.61 -14.15
CA ALA A 503 31.96 26.55 -15.41
C ALA A 503 32.52 27.60 -16.39
N ASN A 504 32.76 27.21 -17.65
CA ASN A 504 33.35 28.04 -18.70
C ASN A 504 34.78 28.55 -18.45
N LEU A 505 35.46 28.06 -17.42
CA LEU A 505 36.84 28.47 -17.10
C LEU A 505 37.80 27.97 -18.18
N ILE A 506 38.48 28.89 -18.86
CA ILE A 506 39.47 28.57 -19.89
C ILE A 506 40.85 28.38 -19.26
N ARG A 507 41.17 29.16 -18.23
CA ARG A 507 42.51 29.13 -17.63
C ARG A 507 42.53 29.62 -16.19
N MET A 508 43.32 28.92 -15.37
CA MET A 508 43.58 29.20 -13.95
C MET A 508 45.09 29.28 -13.70
N LYS A 509 45.55 30.28 -12.95
CA LYS A 509 46.89 30.27 -12.34
C LYS A 509 46.74 30.44 -10.83
N ASN A 510 46.90 29.32 -10.10
CA ASN A 510 46.97 29.28 -8.64
C ASN A 510 48.43 29.49 -8.23
N ASP A 511 48.79 30.70 -7.83
CA ASP A 511 49.84 30.80 -6.83
C ASP A 511 49.11 30.50 -5.51
N ALA A 512 49.31 29.29 -4.97
CA ALA A 512 48.69 28.88 -3.72
C ALA A 512 48.90 30.00 -2.69
N CYS A 513 47.86 30.38 -1.93
CA CYS A 513 47.86 31.43 -0.90
C CYS A 513 48.83 31.12 0.28
N ASN A 514 50.10 30.88 -0.05
CA ASN A 514 51.19 30.36 0.74
C ASN A 514 52.52 30.65 0.02
N LYS A 515 52.84 31.93 -0.18
CA LYS A 515 54.20 32.50 -0.06
C LYS A 515 54.21 33.98 -0.45
N TYR A 516 54.82 34.79 0.40
CA TYR A 516 55.26 36.14 0.07
C TYR A 516 56.29 36.06 -1.06
N ASP A 517 55.87 36.23 -2.30
CA ASP A 517 56.79 36.47 -3.41
C ASP A 517 56.23 37.55 -4.32
N SER A 518 56.88 38.72 -4.31
CA SER A 518 56.53 39.92 -5.04
C SER A 518 57.02 39.84 -6.49
N SER A 519 56.44 38.94 -7.30
CA SER A 519 56.81 38.84 -8.72
C SER A 519 55.63 39.15 -9.65
N GLU A 520 55.88 40.06 -10.61
CA GLU A 520 54.93 40.42 -11.67
C GLU A 520 54.52 39.17 -12.45
N ASN A 521 53.22 38.92 -12.53
CA ASN A 521 52.67 37.71 -13.12
C ASN A 521 52.20 37.95 -14.57
N THR A 522 52.90 37.39 -15.56
CA THR A 522 52.54 37.42 -16.99
C THR A 522 51.79 36.15 -17.42
N ASN A 523 50.61 36.29 -18.07
CA ASN A 523 49.87 35.18 -18.68
C ASN A 523 49.50 35.46 -20.14
N THR A 524 49.97 34.67 -21.10
CA THR A 524 49.63 34.83 -22.53
C THR A 524 48.51 33.89 -22.96
N ILE A 525 47.37 34.41 -23.41
CA ILE A 525 46.16 33.67 -23.84
C ILE A 525 45.73 34.06 -25.26
N GLU A 526 45.20 33.10 -26.02
CA GLU A 526 44.60 33.38 -27.33
C GLU A 526 43.14 33.83 -27.17
N LEU A 527 42.82 35.02 -27.65
CA LEU A 527 41.46 35.59 -27.64
C LEU A 527 40.95 35.74 -29.07
N GLN A 528 39.65 35.51 -29.28
CA GLN A 528 39.01 35.58 -30.60
C GLN A 528 37.97 36.71 -30.69
N ILE A 529 37.78 37.29 -31.88
CA ILE A 529 36.73 38.30 -32.11
C ILE A 529 35.33 37.72 -31.93
N ASN A 530 34.36 38.55 -31.55
CA ASN A 530 32.95 38.17 -31.33
C ASN A 530 32.71 37.09 -30.26
N ILE A 531 33.72 36.76 -29.47
CA ILE A 531 33.57 35.90 -28.29
C ILE A 531 33.70 36.80 -27.06
N ARG A 532 32.71 36.71 -26.18
CA ARG A 532 32.73 37.36 -24.88
C ARG A 532 33.69 36.60 -23.97
N TYR A 533 34.65 37.27 -23.35
CA TYR A 533 35.52 36.69 -22.33
C TYR A 533 35.35 37.46 -21.03
N ILE A 534 35.28 36.77 -19.90
CA ILE A 534 35.17 37.39 -18.57
C ILE A 534 36.43 37.08 -17.78
N LEU A 535 37.13 38.12 -17.34
CA LEU A 535 38.25 38.04 -16.41
C LEU A 535 37.73 38.29 -14.99
N VAL A 536 37.96 37.35 -14.09
CA VAL A 536 37.60 37.46 -12.68
C VAL A 536 38.85 37.55 -11.83
N VAL A 537 38.92 38.58 -11.00
CA VAL A 537 39.96 38.78 -9.98
C VAL A 537 39.34 38.52 -8.63
N THR A 538 40.01 37.78 -7.75
CA THR A 538 39.50 37.47 -6.40
C THR A 538 40.58 37.61 -5.33
N THR A 539 40.19 37.97 -4.12
CA THR A 539 41.08 38.00 -2.95
C THR A 539 41.29 36.60 -2.37
N CYS A 540 42.45 36.32 -1.75
CA CYS A 540 42.70 35.10 -0.97
C CYS A 540 42.13 35.16 0.47
N SER A 541 41.54 36.30 0.89
CA SER A 541 40.97 36.49 2.24
C SER A 541 39.63 37.24 2.17
N SER A 542 38.67 36.81 2.99
CA SER A 542 37.31 37.36 3.05
C SER A 542 37.20 38.75 3.67
N ASN A 543 38.26 39.24 4.32
CA ASN A 543 38.19 40.44 5.17
C ASN A 543 39.12 41.58 4.68
N ARG A 544 39.65 41.50 3.45
CA ARG A 544 40.57 42.49 2.90
C ARG A 544 40.11 42.95 1.52
N VAL A 545 40.11 44.27 1.30
CA VAL A 545 39.79 44.94 0.03
C VAL A 545 40.99 45.77 -0.37
N GLY A 546 41.38 45.74 -1.66
CA GLY A 546 42.57 46.44 -2.15
C GLY A 546 42.46 46.81 -3.61
N ASN A 547 43.39 47.67 -4.05
CA ASN A 547 43.51 48.06 -5.45
C ASN A 547 44.44 47.08 -6.19
N PHE A 548 44.06 46.73 -7.41
CA PHE A 548 44.87 45.91 -8.31
C PHE A 548 44.95 46.60 -9.67
N LEU A 549 46.08 46.44 -10.36
CA LEU A 549 46.28 46.93 -11.72
C LEU A 549 46.30 45.73 -12.68
N ILE A 550 45.44 45.74 -13.69
CA ILE A 550 45.50 44.80 -14.82
C ILE A 550 46.01 45.54 -16.05
N ARG A 551 47.01 44.97 -16.71
CA ARG A 551 47.54 45.49 -17.97
C ARG A 551 47.51 44.39 -19.00
N VAL A 552 46.79 44.59 -20.10
CA VAL A 552 46.74 43.62 -21.21
C VAL A 552 47.47 44.19 -22.41
N SER A 553 48.45 43.44 -22.91
CA SER A 553 49.25 43.78 -24.08
C SER A 553 48.99 42.76 -25.19
N GLY A 554 48.62 43.24 -26.37
CA GLY A 554 48.48 42.42 -27.58
C GLY A 554 48.62 43.28 -28.83
N ARG A 555 48.46 42.69 -30.01
CA ARG A 555 48.68 43.37 -31.30
C ARG A 555 47.72 44.53 -31.58
N ASN A 556 46.57 44.61 -30.88
CA ASN A 556 45.54 45.63 -31.11
C ASN A 556 44.84 46.08 -29.81
N ARG A 557 44.03 47.15 -29.91
CA ARG A 557 43.30 47.74 -28.77
C ARG A 557 42.38 46.71 -28.11
N VAL A 558 42.52 46.58 -26.79
CA VAL A 558 41.66 45.77 -25.91
C VAL A 558 40.79 46.72 -25.10
N SER A 559 39.50 46.44 -25.00
CA SER A 559 38.58 47.19 -24.14
C SER A 559 38.13 46.35 -22.95
N PHE A 560 37.94 47.02 -21.81
CA PHE A 560 37.39 46.43 -20.60
C PHE A 560 36.06 47.09 -20.28
N GLU A 561 35.04 46.27 -20.02
CA GLU A 561 33.79 46.73 -19.43
C GLU A 561 33.56 46.00 -18.11
N ARG A 562 33.25 46.75 -17.05
CA ARG A 562 32.86 46.15 -15.77
C ARG A 562 31.49 45.51 -15.94
N THR A 563 31.40 44.21 -15.73
CA THR A 563 30.15 43.46 -15.85
C THR A 563 29.67 43.05 -14.47
N ASN A 564 28.46 43.45 -14.10
CA ASN A 564 27.75 42.81 -12.99
C ASN A 564 27.44 41.39 -13.44
N ALA A 565 27.96 40.38 -12.74
CA ALA A 565 27.66 38.98 -13.03
C ALA A 565 26.14 38.80 -13.07
N LEU A 566 25.59 38.48 -14.25
CA LEU A 566 24.16 38.24 -14.42
C LEU A 566 23.83 37.00 -13.58
N ALA A 567 22.90 37.17 -12.64
CA ALA A 567 22.39 36.08 -11.82
C ALA A 567 21.93 34.96 -12.76
N SER A 568 22.65 33.84 -12.77
CA SER A 568 22.20 32.66 -13.49
C SER A 568 20.86 32.26 -12.94
N VAL A 569 19.87 32.32 -13.81
CA VAL A 569 18.55 31.81 -13.52
C VAL A 569 18.70 30.31 -13.45
N HIS A 570 18.66 29.77 -12.23
CA HIS A 570 18.88 28.36 -11.97
C HIS A 570 17.59 27.72 -11.48
N SER A 571 17.34 26.50 -11.95
CA SER A 571 16.23 25.69 -11.48
C SER A 571 16.81 24.42 -10.87
N ASN A 572 16.50 24.20 -9.60
CA ASN A 572 17.00 23.05 -8.84
C ASN A 572 15.89 22.00 -8.73
N TYR A 573 16.27 20.76 -8.95
CA TYR A 573 15.45 19.60 -8.72
C TYR A 573 16.25 18.62 -7.86
N SER A 574 15.66 18.08 -6.80
CA SER A 574 16.32 17.09 -5.95
C SER A 574 15.34 15.99 -5.59
N SER A 575 15.79 14.74 -5.70
CA SER A 575 14.98 13.57 -5.37
C SER A 575 15.85 12.43 -4.86
N GLU A 576 15.19 11.38 -4.39
CA GLU A 576 15.82 10.16 -3.90
C GLU A 576 15.29 8.97 -4.70
N LEU A 577 16.18 8.18 -5.30
CA LEU A 577 15.79 6.89 -5.87
C LEU A 577 15.57 5.92 -4.72
N THR A 578 14.31 5.66 -4.38
CA THR A 578 13.92 4.72 -3.32
C THR A 578 13.67 3.32 -3.89
N LYS A 579 13.47 2.31 -3.02
CA LYS A 579 13.00 0.97 -3.43
C LYS A 579 11.61 1.00 -4.10
N ASP A 580 10.87 2.08 -3.91
CA ASP A 580 9.56 2.33 -4.53
C ASP A 580 9.68 3.01 -5.90
N SER A 581 10.89 3.41 -6.29
CA SER A 581 11.12 3.96 -7.62
C SER A 581 10.86 2.88 -8.69
N PRO A 582 10.29 3.26 -9.85
CA PRO A 582 10.06 2.35 -10.97
C PRO A 582 11.30 1.54 -11.33
N LYS A 583 11.07 0.30 -11.77
CA LYS A 583 12.14 -0.62 -12.19
C LYS A 583 12.01 -0.97 -13.66
N TYR A 584 13.13 -1.16 -14.33
CA TYR A 584 13.19 -1.83 -15.62
C TYR A 584 14.27 -2.92 -15.64
N ASP A 585 14.06 -3.95 -16.46
CA ASP A 585 14.85 -5.19 -16.48
C ASP A 585 16.17 -5.03 -17.28
N LYS A 586 17.23 -5.74 -16.86
CA LYS A 586 18.63 -5.32 -17.08
C LYS A 586 19.24 -5.58 -18.44
N TYR A 587 19.79 -4.49 -18.95
CA TYR A 587 20.90 -4.40 -19.91
C TYR A 587 22.26 -4.98 -19.42
N CYS A 588 22.48 -5.22 -18.12
CA CYS A 588 23.74 -5.73 -17.56
C CYS A 588 23.49 -6.83 -16.50
N ASN A 589 23.91 -8.08 -16.72
CA ASN A 589 23.84 -9.17 -15.72
C ASN A 589 22.42 -9.51 -15.14
N GLY A 590 21.32 -9.14 -15.81
CA GLY A 590 19.97 -9.63 -15.49
C GLY A 590 19.41 -9.29 -14.10
N GLN A 591 19.64 -8.07 -13.59
CA GLN A 591 19.02 -7.57 -12.35
C GLN A 591 18.15 -6.31 -12.59
N ASP A 592 17.31 -5.88 -11.67
CA ASP A 592 16.50 -4.68 -11.93
C ASP A 592 17.29 -3.36 -11.73
N PHE A 593 17.01 -2.33 -12.54
CA PHE A 593 17.49 -0.95 -12.34
C PHE A 593 16.34 -0.05 -11.86
N TYR A 594 16.57 0.71 -10.79
CA TYR A 594 15.62 1.75 -10.33
C TYR A 594 15.83 3.03 -11.13
N TYR A 595 14.74 3.73 -11.49
CA TYR A 595 14.83 5.00 -12.20
C TYR A 595 13.77 6.02 -11.77
N GLU A 596 14.04 7.28 -12.09
CA GLU A 596 13.09 8.39 -11.98
C GLU A 596 13.13 9.22 -13.26
N SER A 597 11.95 9.53 -13.81
CA SER A 597 11.79 10.36 -15.01
C SER A 597 11.39 11.79 -14.65
N ILE A 598 11.93 12.77 -15.36
CA ILE A 598 11.76 14.20 -15.07
C ILE A 598 11.54 14.91 -16.40
N GLN A 599 10.41 15.59 -16.55
CA GLN A 599 10.15 16.43 -17.71
C GLN A 599 10.94 17.73 -17.59
N LEU A 600 11.67 18.07 -18.64
CA LEU A 600 12.38 19.34 -18.79
C LEU A 600 11.71 20.14 -19.91
N THR A 601 11.18 21.32 -19.55
CA THR A 601 10.62 22.28 -20.52
C THR A 601 11.39 23.58 -20.43
N VAL A 602 11.86 24.08 -21.58
CA VAL A 602 12.61 25.34 -21.68
C VAL A 602 11.72 26.46 -22.21
N LEU A 603 11.83 27.66 -21.65
CA LEU A 603 11.02 28.83 -22.07
C LEU A 603 11.61 29.59 -23.25
N THR A 604 12.93 29.50 -23.44
CA THR A 604 13.64 30.11 -24.57
C THR A 604 14.62 29.10 -25.16
N SER A 605 14.80 29.11 -26.47
CA SER A 605 15.81 28.23 -27.08
C SER A 605 17.22 28.73 -26.76
N GLY A 606 18.16 27.84 -26.45
CA GLY A 606 19.54 28.18 -26.16
C GLY A 606 20.33 27.07 -25.46
N ASN A 607 21.57 27.38 -25.07
CA ASN A 607 22.44 26.44 -24.38
C ASN A 607 22.12 26.37 -22.89
N TYR A 608 21.75 25.17 -22.45
CA TYR A 608 21.52 24.85 -21.04
C TYR A 608 22.58 23.87 -20.54
N SER A 609 23.07 24.12 -19.33
CA SER A 609 24.01 23.26 -18.61
C SER A 609 23.28 22.58 -17.45
N LEU A 610 23.25 21.25 -17.46
CA LEU A 610 22.67 20.43 -16.42
C LEU A 610 23.80 19.84 -15.56
N VAL A 611 23.78 20.14 -14.27
CA VAL A 611 24.72 19.63 -13.28
C VAL A 611 23.97 18.68 -12.35
N MET A 612 24.35 17.42 -12.33
CA MET A 612 23.86 16.42 -11.39
C MET A 612 24.89 16.18 -10.30
N SER A 613 24.51 16.42 -9.05
CA SER A 613 25.34 16.12 -7.87
C SER A 613 24.75 14.96 -7.07
N GLN A 614 25.58 13.97 -6.75
CA GLN A 614 25.22 12.91 -5.82
C GLN A 614 25.30 13.42 -4.36
N VAL A 615 24.16 13.41 -3.67
CA VAL A 615 24.03 14.01 -2.31
C VAL A 615 24.34 12.98 -1.20
N SER A 616 24.40 11.69 -1.54
CA SER A 616 24.59 10.58 -0.60
C SER A 616 25.94 9.85 -0.78
N ASN A 617 26.68 9.61 0.31
CA ASN A 617 27.94 8.84 0.29
C ASN A 617 27.67 7.32 0.39
N GLY A 618 27.93 6.57 -0.69
CA GLY A 618 27.89 5.10 -0.70
C GLY A 618 28.41 4.48 -2.01
N PRO A 619 28.53 3.14 -2.11
CA PRO A 619 29.21 2.42 -3.21
C PRO A 619 28.32 2.20 -4.44
N PHE A 620 27.46 3.16 -4.76
CA PHE A 620 26.47 3.11 -5.84
C PHE A 620 26.75 4.20 -6.86
N VAL A 621 26.32 3.97 -8.11
CA VAL A 621 26.62 4.84 -9.24
C VAL A 621 25.30 5.30 -9.87
N ILE A 622 25.07 6.62 -9.91
CA ILE A 622 23.88 7.22 -10.52
C ILE A 622 24.22 7.67 -11.94
N HIS A 623 23.40 7.30 -12.91
CA HIS A 623 23.46 7.76 -14.29
C HIS A 623 22.25 8.64 -14.61
N ILE A 624 22.42 9.59 -15.54
CA ILE A 624 21.32 10.38 -16.09
C ILE A 624 21.34 10.29 -17.62
N TYR A 625 20.16 10.09 -18.21
CA TYR A 625 19.94 10.00 -19.65
C TYR A 625 18.96 11.09 -20.07
N MET A 626 19.14 11.66 -21.26
CA MET A 626 18.20 12.63 -21.82
C MET A 626 17.53 12.06 -23.08
N TYR A 627 16.21 12.10 -23.12
CA TYR A 627 15.36 11.62 -24.21
C TYR A 627 14.59 12.78 -24.81
N LYS A 628 14.33 12.70 -26.11
CA LYS A 628 13.41 13.61 -26.79
C LYS A 628 12.02 12.96 -26.82
N ASN A 629 11.01 13.67 -26.35
CA ASN A 629 9.59 13.30 -26.30
C ASN A 629 9.18 12.16 -25.35
N HIS A 630 9.73 10.95 -25.46
CA HIS A 630 9.32 9.79 -24.65
C HIS A 630 10.49 8.90 -24.16
N PHE A 631 10.34 8.29 -22.98
CA PHE A 631 11.21 7.23 -22.46
C PHE A 631 10.42 5.91 -22.41
N ASP A 632 10.95 4.84 -22.99
CA ASP A 632 10.38 3.48 -22.91
C ASP A 632 11.24 2.60 -21.99
N PRO A 633 10.76 2.24 -20.79
CA PRO A 633 11.50 1.38 -19.86
C PRO A 633 11.70 -0.05 -20.39
N LEU A 634 10.90 -0.53 -21.35
CA LEU A 634 11.09 -1.83 -21.98
C LEU A 634 12.19 -1.80 -23.07
N ASN A 635 12.46 -0.62 -23.66
CA ASN A 635 13.51 -0.40 -24.66
C ASN A 635 14.30 0.90 -24.38
N PRO A 636 15.11 0.95 -23.30
CA PRO A 636 15.75 2.19 -22.83
C PRO A 636 16.83 2.75 -23.78
N ARG A 637 17.15 2.09 -24.90
CA ARG A 637 18.07 2.63 -25.92
C ARG A 637 17.39 3.42 -27.02
N GLU A 638 16.08 3.25 -27.20
CA GLU A 638 15.36 3.90 -28.28
C GLU A 638 15.17 5.39 -27.93
N ASN A 639 15.48 6.28 -28.88
CA ASN A 639 15.24 7.74 -28.76
C ASN A 639 16.05 8.54 -27.71
N SER A 640 17.16 7.99 -27.17
CA SER A 640 18.07 8.77 -26.32
C SER A 640 18.92 9.78 -27.12
N MET A 641 19.03 11.02 -26.64
CA MET A 641 19.85 12.08 -27.27
C MET A 641 21.31 12.08 -26.78
N SER A 642 21.57 11.53 -25.61
CA SER A 642 22.94 11.28 -25.13
C SER A 642 22.96 10.07 -24.19
N ILE A 643 23.97 9.24 -24.37
CA ILE A 643 24.29 8.10 -23.50
C ILE A 643 25.53 8.51 -22.72
N ASP A 644 25.50 8.35 -21.39
CA ASP A 644 26.72 8.25 -20.60
C ASP A 644 27.53 7.08 -21.19
N ASP A 645 28.53 7.42 -22.00
CA ASP A 645 29.30 6.46 -22.76
C ASP A 645 30.15 5.68 -21.76
N TYR A 646 29.70 4.54 -21.20
CA TYR A 646 30.58 3.40 -20.89
C TYR A 646 29.89 2.11 -20.44
N ALA A 647 30.52 1.01 -20.88
CA ALA A 647 30.31 -0.39 -20.49
C ALA A 647 30.13 -0.60 -18.97
N CYS A 648 29.40 -1.65 -18.59
CA CYS A 648 28.94 -2.04 -17.25
C CYS A 648 30.00 -2.13 -16.11
N ASN A 649 31.22 -1.59 -16.26
CA ASN A 649 32.36 -1.71 -15.34
C ASN A 649 33.21 -0.44 -15.15
N LYS A 650 32.77 0.77 -15.54
CA LYS A 650 33.50 2.01 -15.19
C LYS A 650 32.90 2.71 -13.95
N LYS A 651 33.78 3.17 -13.05
CA LYS A 651 33.43 4.05 -11.92
C LYS A 651 32.93 5.39 -12.48
N SER A 652 31.73 5.84 -12.08
CA SER A 652 31.26 7.20 -12.41
C SER A 652 31.89 8.25 -11.49
N GLU A 653 31.95 9.47 -11.98
CA GLU A 653 32.32 10.66 -11.20
C GLU A 653 31.15 11.07 -10.27
N LYS A 654 31.44 11.74 -9.14
CA LYS A 654 30.43 12.16 -8.14
C LYS A 654 29.51 13.29 -8.62
N GLU A 655 29.95 14.02 -9.64
CA GLU A 655 29.20 15.09 -10.28
C GLU A 655 29.25 14.86 -11.80
N PHE A 656 28.08 14.91 -12.44
CA PHE A 656 27.94 14.79 -13.88
C PHE A 656 27.46 16.13 -14.44
N THR A 657 28.18 16.67 -15.41
CA THR A 657 27.79 17.91 -16.09
C THR A 657 27.60 17.67 -17.57
N PHE A 658 26.44 18.08 -18.10
CA PHE A 658 26.11 17.95 -19.51
C PHE A 658 25.56 19.27 -20.05
N THR A 659 25.92 19.61 -21.29
CA THR A 659 25.47 20.83 -21.95
C THR A 659 24.76 20.48 -23.25
N ALA A 660 23.57 21.04 -23.46
CA ALA A 660 22.78 20.83 -24.68
C ALA A 660 22.12 22.13 -25.15
N ASP A 661 21.99 22.24 -26.46
CA ASP A 661 21.17 23.26 -27.11
C ASP A 661 19.72 22.76 -27.18
N LEU A 662 18.83 23.39 -26.41
CA LEU A 662 17.44 22.97 -26.23
C LEU A 662 16.50 23.96 -26.93
N ARG A 663 15.44 23.44 -27.56
CA ARG A 663 14.43 24.24 -28.28
C ARG A 663 13.14 24.35 -27.49
N HIS A 664 12.49 25.52 -27.55
CA HIS A 664 11.26 25.80 -26.83
C HIS A 664 10.07 24.88 -27.17
N ASP A 665 9.93 24.47 -28.44
CA ASP A 665 8.78 23.68 -28.91
C ASP A 665 8.92 22.16 -28.68
N ASP A 666 10.09 21.72 -28.21
CA ASP A 666 10.40 20.31 -28.01
C ASP A 666 10.20 19.90 -26.54
N THR A 667 9.75 18.67 -26.29
CA THR A 667 9.65 18.12 -24.93
C THR A 667 10.84 17.22 -24.65
N TYR A 668 11.50 17.43 -23.51
CA TYR A 668 12.68 16.66 -23.12
C TYR A 668 12.40 15.90 -21.83
N MET A 669 12.94 14.69 -21.72
CA MET A 669 12.84 13.87 -20.51
C MET A 669 14.22 13.46 -20.02
N LEU A 670 14.46 13.71 -18.74
CA LEU A 670 15.64 13.25 -18.04
C LEU A 670 15.28 11.98 -17.26
N VAL A 671 16.08 10.94 -17.39
CA VAL A 671 15.89 9.68 -16.67
C VAL A 671 17.12 9.41 -15.84
N VAL A 672 16.94 9.40 -14.53
CA VAL A 672 18.00 9.16 -13.54
C VAL A 672 17.90 7.72 -13.07
N THR A 673 18.98 6.94 -13.15
CA THR A 673 18.97 5.51 -12.78
C THR A 673 20.21 5.11 -11.99
N ASN A 674 20.13 4.07 -11.17
CA ASN A 674 21.24 3.60 -10.32
C ASN A 674 21.78 2.24 -10.78
N THR A 675 23.09 2.10 -10.96
CA THR A 675 23.78 0.83 -11.13
C THR A 675 24.36 0.34 -9.79
N TYR A 676 24.09 -0.94 -9.47
CA TYR A 676 24.52 -1.70 -8.27
C TYR A 676 23.64 -1.69 -7.00
N ASN A 677 23.31 -2.92 -6.60
CA ASN A 677 22.92 -3.41 -5.26
C ASN A 677 21.55 -2.97 -4.68
N ARG A 678 20.74 -3.95 -4.27
CA ARG A 678 19.31 -3.81 -3.85
C ARG A 678 19.10 -3.14 -2.48
N ALA A 679 20.15 -2.60 -1.85
CA ALA A 679 20.16 -2.22 -0.44
C ALA A 679 20.29 -0.70 -0.15
N TYR A 680 20.43 0.16 -1.15
CA TYR A 680 20.69 1.60 -0.95
C TYR A 680 19.77 2.50 -1.77
N THR A 681 19.33 3.63 -1.19
CA THR A 681 18.45 4.64 -1.81
C THR A 681 19.22 5.93 -2.08
N PRO A 682 19.80 6.12 -3.28
CA PRO A 682 20.70 7.25 -3.51
C PRO A 682 19.94 8.57 -3.71
N ARG A 683 20.41 9.63 -3.04
CA ARG A 683 19.91 11.01 -3.23
C ARG A 683 20.69 11.73 -4.31
N PHE A 684 19.98 12.43 -5.18
CA PHE A 684 20.56 13.20 -6.27
C PHE A 684 19.93 14.59 -6.37
N SER A 685 20.68 15.55 -6.90
CA SER A 685 20.16 16.88 -7.26
C SER A 685 20.63 17.28 -8.64
N ILE A 686 19.70 17.72 -9.48
CA ILE A 686 19.92 18.29 -10.80
C ILE A 686 19.74 19.81 -10.68
N THR A 687 20.76 20.56 -11.08
CA THR A 687 20.65 22.00 -11.27
C THR A 687 20.82 22.32 -12.74
N VAL A 688 19.88 23.10 -13.29
CA VAL A 688 19.92 23.54 -14.68
C VAL A 688 20.23 25.03 -14.74
N TYR A 689 21.27 25.37 -15.47
CA TYR A 689 21.71 26.73 -15.73
C TYR A 689 21.47 27.07 -17.20
N GLY A 690 20.94 28.25 -17.47
CA GLY A 690 20.76 28.70 -18.84
C GLY A 690 20.20 30.11 -18.95
N PRO A 691 19.86 30.54 -20.17
CA PRO A 691 19.42 31.90 -20.45
C PRO A 691 18.05 32.26 -19.85
N SER A 692 17.25 31.25 -19.45
CA SER A 692 15.95 31.44 -18.79
C SER A 692 15.70 30.37 -17.74
N ASN A 693 14.71 30.59 -16.87
CA ASN A 693 14.18 29.53 -16.02
C ASN A 693 13.68 28.36 -16.88
N VAL A 694 13.85 27.16 -16.36
CA VAL A 694 13.31 25.92 -16.92
C VAL A 694 12.34 25.32 -15.92
N THR A 695 11.37 24.56 -16.40
CA THR A 695 10.50 23.79 -15.50
C THR A 695 10.97 22.35 -15.48
N LEU A 696 11.39 21.90 -14.30
CA LEU A 696 11.72 20.51 -14.01
C LEU A 696 10.55 19.91 -13.23
N GLN A 697 9.78 19.05 -13.89
CA GLN A 697 8.66 18.39 -13.25
C GLN A 697 8.99 16.92 -13.12
N ARG A 698 8.98 16.39 -11.89
CA ARG A 698 9.01 14.94 -11.68
C ARG A 698 7.88 14.36 -12.50
N ILE A 699 8.23 13.54 -13.49
CA ILE A 699 7.27 12.59 -13.99
C ILE A 699 7.34 11.53 -12.92
N VAL A 700 6.37 11.59 -12.02
CA VAL A 700 6.05 10.39 -11.28
C VAL A 700 5.59 9.45 -12.39
N ASP A 701 6.52 8.64 -12.90
CA ASP A 701 6.18 7.30 -13.35
C ASP A 701 5.68 6.61 -12.10
N ASP A 702 4.50 7.04 -11.69
CA ASP A 702 3.52 6.21 -11.10
C ASP A 702 3.56 5.04 -12.08
N ASN A 703 4.03 3.89 -11.62
CA ASN A 703 3.76 2.61 -12.27
C ASN A 703 2.23 2.36 -12.23
N SER A 704 1.46 3.37 -12.65
CA SER A 704 0.03 3.57 -12.58
C SER A 704 -0.48 4.75 -13.44
N THR A 705 0.32 5.74 -13.91
CA THR A 705 -0.23 6.91 -14.67
C THR A 705 0.26 7.10 -16.11
N ARG A 706 1.23 6.31 -16.60
CA ARG A 706 1.27 5.95 -18.03
C ARG A 706 1.28 4.44 -18.27
N CYS A 707 0.82 3.68 -17.29
CA CYS A 707 0.41 2.31 -17.51
C CYS A 707 -0.99 2.31 -18.14
N TYR A 708 -1.00 2.31 -19.47
CA TYR A 708 -2.13 1.89 -20.28
C TYR A 708 -2.80 0.69 -19.61
N VAL A 709 -4.10 0.81 -19.29
CA VAL A 709 -4.95 -0.27 -18.74
C VAL A 709 -4.51 -1.57 -19.39
N GLY A 710 -3.99 -2.55 -18.67
CA GLY A 710 -3.02 -3.42 -19.34
C GLY A 710 -1.95 -3.85 -18.37
N GLY A 711 -0.67 -3.54 -18.53
CA GLY A 711 0.42 -4.21 -17.81
C GLY A 711 0.32 -4.39 -16.26
N PRO A 712 1.19 -5.23 -15.66
CA PRO A 712 1.21 -5.61 -14.23
C PRO A 712 1.59 -4.42 -13.31
N CYS A 713 0.75 -3.41 -13.33
CA CYS A 713 0.84 -2.10 -12.70
C CYS A 713 -0.61 -1.62 -12.54
N ASN A 714 -1.32 -2.08 -11.50
CA ASN A 714 -2.70 -1.69 -11.27
C ASN A 714 -3.05 -1.64 -9.77
N THR A 715 -2.83 -0.48 -9.15
CA THR A 715 -3.56 -0.07 -7.93
C THR A 715 -4.04 1.39 -7.93
N GLN A 716 -3.79 2.18 -8.98
CA GLN A 716 -4.44 3.48 -9.15
C GLN A 716 -5.02 3.71 -10.55
N VAL A 717 -5.96 2.87 -10.97
CA VAL A 717 -7.09 3.35 -11.81
C VAL A 717 -8.38 2.78 -11.25
N LYS A 718 -9.21 3.66 -10.70
CA LYS A 718 -10.59 3.39 -10.30
C LYS A 718 -11.47 3.11 -11.53
N SER A 719 -11.21 2.05 -12.29
CA SER A 719 -12.07 1.68 -13.42
C SER A 719 -13.35 1.08 -12.86
N ILE A 720 -14.32 1.95 -12.61
CA ILE A 720 -15.66 1.50 -12.28
C ILE A 720 -16.26 0.90 -13.56
N GLY A 721 -16.22 -0.44 -13.66
CA GLY A 721 -16.67 -1.22 -14.80
C GLY A 721 -15.69 -2.30 -15.28
N LEU A 722 -15.19 -3.16 -14.37
CA LEU A 722 -14.40 -4.36 -14.71
C LEU A 722 -15.02 -5.13 -15.89
N THR A 723 -14.23 -5.31 -16.94
CA THR A 723 -14.60 -6.08 -18.14
C THR A 723 -14.10 -7.52 -18.04
N LEU A 724 -14.63 -8.38 -18.90
CA LEU A 724 -14.15 -9.75 -18.97
C LEU A 724 -12.67 -9.83 -19.41
N ASP A 725 -12.20 -8.87 -20.22
CA ASP A 725 -10.79 -8.77 -20.60
C ASP A 725 -9.89 -8.54 -19.38
N ASP A 726 -10.35 -7.71 -18.43
CA ASP A 726 -9.62 -7.40 -17.20
C ASP A 726 -9.53 -8.61 -16.27
N ILE A 727 -10.62 -9.39 -16.18
CA ILE A 727 -10.72 -10.54 -15.26
C ILE A 727 -9.93 -11.75 -15.76
N LEU A 728 -10.01 -12.07 -17.06
CA LEU A 728 -9.41 -13.30 -17.62
C LEU A 728 -7.97 -13.14 -18.10
N ARG A 729 -7.42 -11.92 -18.04
CA ARG A 729 -6.19 -11.54 -18.76
C ARG A 729 -4.93 -12.32 -18.42
N LEU A 730 -4.82 -12.80 -17.19
CA LEU A 730 -3.67 -13.54 -16.69
C LEU A 730 -3.95 -15.04 -16.55
N GLU A 731 -5.21 -15.45 -16.75
CA GLU A 731 -5.66 -16.83 -16.55
C GLU A 731 -5.56 -17.66 -17.83
N ILE A 732 -5.77 -17.06 -19.00
CA ILE A 732 -5.73 -17.79 -20.28
C ILE A 732 -4.26 -17.94 -20.71
N LYS A 733 -3.86 -19.20 -20.92
CA LYS A 733 -2.52 -19.54 -21.42
C LYS A 733 -2.51 -19.55 -22.96
N PRO A 734 -1.60 -18.82 -23.63
CA PRO A 734 -1.53 -18.81 -25.08
C PRO A 734 -1.13 -20.18 -25.64
N ASN A 735 -1.47 -20.46 -26.89
CA ASN A 735 -1.08 -21.68 -27.61
C ASN A 735 -1.50 -23.01 -26.94
N MET A 736 -2.47 -22.98 -26.02
CA MET A 736 -3.04 -24.16 -25.37
C MET A 736 -4.50 -24.35 -25.76
N THR A 737 -4.94 -25.59 -25.98
CA THR A 737 -6.35 -25.91 -26.25
C THR A 737 -7.22 -25.72 -25.01
N ILE A 738 -8.53 -25.50 -25.19
CA ILE A 738 -9.48 -25.22 -24.09
C ILE A 738 -9.49 -26.31 -23.00
N HIS A 739 -9.20 -27.56 -23.38
CA HIS A 739 -9.13 -28.69 -22.46
C HIS A 739 -7.96 -28.57 -21.46
N ASN A 740 -6.86 -28.01 -21.94
CA ASN A 740 -5.62 -27.87 -21.17
C ASN A 740 -5.50 -26.50 -20.48
N GLN A 741 -6.50 -25.64 -20.63
CA GLN A 741 -6.59 -24.39 -19.88
C GLN A 741 -6.89 -24.65 -18.39
N PRO A 742 -6.62 -23.67 -17.50
CA PRO A 742 -6.95 -23.76 -16.08
C PRO A 742 -8.43 -24.06 -15.80
N LEU A 743 -8.71 -24.61 -14.61
CA LEU A 743 -10.06 -24.99 -14.19
C LEU A 743 -11.03 -23.79 -14.20
N SER A 744 -10.54 -22.59 -13.85
CA SER A 744 -11.28 -21.33 -13.89
C SER A 744 -11.87 -21.04 -15.28
N ILE A 745 -11.06 -21.20 -16.34
CA ILE A 745 -11.47 -21.00 -17.74
C ILE A 745 -12.46 -22.08 -18.18
N LYS A 746 -12.22 -23.34 -17.83
CA LYS A 746 -13.11 -24.46 -18.20
C LYS A 746 -14.51 -24.31 -17.59
N ILE A 747 -14.58 -23.97 -16.31
CA ILE A 747 -15.85 -23.71 -15.63
C ILE A 747 -16.55 -22.49 -16.24
N SER A 748 -15.82 -21.41 -16.50
CA SER A 748 -16.38 -20.19 -17.10
C SER A 748 -16.92 -20.45 -18.52
N ALA A 749 -16.22 -21.26 -19.32
CA ALA A 749 -16.68 -21.67 -20.63
C ALA A 749 -17.98 -22.49 -20.55
N ALA A 750 -18.04 -23.49 -19.66
CA ALA A 750 -19.25 -24.27 -19.45
C ALA A 750 -20.44 -23.41 -18.97
N LEU A 751 -20.20 -22.51 -18.02
CA LEU A 751 -21.21 -21.61 -17.50
C LEU A 751 -21.72 -20.63 -18.57
N SER A 752 -20.84 -20.14 -19.45
CA SER A 752 -21.22 -19.24 -20.54
C SER A 752 -22.19 -19.91 -21.52
N VAL A 753 -21.96 -21.19 -21.83
CA VAL A 753 -22.85 -22.00 -22.68
C VAL A 753 -24.19 -22.25 -21.99
N ILE A 754 -24.19 -22.59 -20.71
CA ILE A 754 -25.42 -22.80 -19.93
C ILE A 754 -26.27 -21.52 -19.91
N MET A 755 -25.64 -20.37 -19.62
CA MET A 755 -26.32 -19.08 -19.63
C MET A 755 -26.85 -18.71 -21.01
N PHE A 756 -26.10 -19.01 -22.08
CA PHE A 756 -26.55 -18.80 -23.45
C PHE A 756 -27.82 -19.61 -23.75
N VAL A 757 -27.81 -20.91 -23.48
CA VAL A 757 -28.96 -21.80 -23.72
C VAL A 757 -30.17 -21.35 -22.89
N ALA A 758 -29.98 -21.10 -21.59
CA ALA A 758 -31.05 -20.63 -20.72
C ALA A 758 -31.64 -19.28 -21.18
N GLY A 759 -30.77 -18.33 -21.59
CA GLY A 759 -31.16 -17.03 -22.09
C GLY A 759 -31.94 -17.09 -23.41
N VAL A 760 -31.55 -17.97 -24.33
CA VAL A 760 -32.29 -18.22 -25.58
C VAL A 760 -33.68 -18.79 -25.31
N ILE A 761 -33.78 -19.81 -24.43
CA ILE A 761 -35.07 -20.40 -24.04
C ILE A 761 -35.97 -19.34 -23.40
N ASN A 762 -35.43 -18.55 -22.45
CA ASN A 762 -36.15 -17.47 -21.79
C ASN A 762 -36.69 -16.43 -22.79
N SER A 763 -35.83 -16.01 -23.72
CA SER A 763 -36.17 -14.98 -24.72
C SER A 763 -37.21 -15.49 -25.71
N LEU A 764 -37.09 -16.73 -26.19
CA LEU A 764 -38.08 -17.35 -27.08
C LEU A 764 -39.45 -17.49 -26.40
N CYS A 765 -39.48 -17.98 -25.15
CA CYS A 765 -40.73 -18.12 -24.40
C CYS A 765 -41.41 -16.76 -24.14
N SER A 766 -40.62 -15.74 -23.80
CA SER A 766 -41.11 -14.37 -23.61
C SER A 766 -41.62 -13.77 -24.91
N PHE A 767 -40.85 -13.90 -26.00
CA PHE A 767 -41.21 -13.41 -27.32
C PHE A 767 -42.52 -14.03 -27.81
N LEU A 768 -42.67 -15.35 -27.72
CA LEU A 768 -43.91 -16.06 -28.06
C LEU A 768 -45.12 -15.54 -27.27
N THR A 769 -44.91 -15.14 -26.02
CA THR A 769 -45.97 -14.60 -25.16
C THR A 769 -46.38 -13.20 -25.60
N PHE A 770 -45.42 -12.31 -25.80
CA PHE A 770 -45.68 -10.89 -26.08
C PHE A 770 -45.90 -10.58 -27.57
N GLN A 771 -45.56 -11.50 -28.48
CA GLN A 771 -45.95 -11.39 -29.89
C GLN A 771 -47.48 -11.48 -30.05
N ASN A 772 -48.18 -12.13 -29.12
CA ASN A 772 -49.63 -12.25 -29.14
C ASN A 772 -50.31 -10.86 -29.03
N PRO A 773 -51.25 -10.50 -29.92
CA PRO A 773 -51.97 -9.23 -29.86
C PRO A 773 -52.67 -8.96 -28.52
N ASN A 774 -53.15 -10.01 -27.85
CA ASN A 774 -53.84 -9.88 -26.56
C ASN A 774 -52.92 -9.37 -25.44
N ALA A 775 -51.63 -9.69 -25.52
CA ALA A 775 -50.64 -9.22 -24.56
C ALA A 775 -50.20 -7.77 -24.83
N ARG A 776 -50.46 -7.25 -26.04
CA ARG A 776 -50.06 -5.91 -26.53
C ARG A 776 -51.22 -4.92 -26.62
N THR A 777 -52.24 -5.10 -25.79
CA THR A 777 -53.40 -4.19 -25.74
C THR A 777 -53.05 -2.82 -25.15
N VAL A 778 -51.93 -2.73 -24.42
CA VAL A 778 -51.34 -1.51 -23.84
C VAL A 778 -49.84 -1.48 -24.14
N GLY A 779 -49.24 -0.29 -24.07
CA GLY A 779 -47.81 -0.04 -24.31
C GLY A 779 -46.88 -0.95 -23.49
N CYS A 780 -47.27 -1.33 -22.28
CA CYS A 780 -46.51 -2.25 -21.43
C CYS A 780 -46.19 -3.59 -22.13
N GLY A 781 -47.11 -4.10 -22.96
CA GLY A 781 -46.87 -5.30 -23.75
C GLY A 781 -45.87 -5.11 -24.89
N LEU A 782 -45.75 -3.89 -25.43
CA LEU A 782 -44.74 -3.54 -26.45
C LEU A 782 -43.35 -3.41 -25.81
N TYR A 783 -43.24 -2.82 -24.61
CA TYR A 783 -41.97 -2.78 -23.89
C TYR A 783 -41.49 -4.18 -23.51
N LEU A 784 -42.37 -5.07 -23.05
CA LEU A 784 -42.02 -6.46 -22.74
C LEU A 784 -41.64 -7.26 -23.99
N LEU A 785 -42.25 -6.97 -25.14
CA LEU A 785 -41.81 -7.54 -26.41
C LEU A 785 -40.40 -7.04 -26.78
N ALA A 786 -40.13 -5.74 -26.68
CA ALA A 786 -38.81 -5.19 -26.92
C ALA A 786 -37.77 -5.76 -25.94
N SER A 787 -38.11 -5.88 -24.66
CA SER A 787 -37.28 -6.49 -23.62
C SER A 787 -36.91 -7.94 -23.94
N SER A 788 -37.83 -8.73 -24.48
CA SER A 788 -37.52 -10.11 -24.90
C SER A 788 -36.51 -10.17 -26.06
N VAL A 789 -36.47 -9.14 -26.91
CA VAL A 789 -35.49 -9.02 -28.00
C VAL A 789 -34.15 -8.55 -27.45
N THR A 790 -34.14 -7.51 -26.61
CA THR A 790 -32.90 -6.98 -26.01
C THR A 790 -32.23 -8.00 -25.08
N SER A 791 -33.00 -8.82 -24.38
CA SER A 791 -32.47 -9.94 -23.58
C SER A 791 -31.74 -10.97 -24.44
N LEU A 792 -32.30 -11.32 -25.61
CA LEU A 792 -31.64 -12.22 -26.56
C LEU A 792 -30.34 -11.60 -27.11
N LEU A 793 -30.39 -10.33 -27.49
CA LEU A 793 -29.22 -9.59 -27.98
C LEU A 793 -28.11 -9.52 -26.92
N THR A 794 -28.49 -9.27 -25.66
CA THR A 794 -27.56 -9.20 -24.52
C THR A 794 -26.83 -10.53 -24.31
N ILE A 795 -27.57 -11.63 -24.23
CA ILE A 795 -26.98 -12.96 -24.01
C ILE A 795 -26.13 -13.42 -25.19
N THR A 796 -26.52 -13.04 -26.42
CA THR A 796 -25.74 -13.32 -27.62
C THR A 796 -24.43 -12.53 -27.63
N MET A 797 -24.47 -11.24 -27.28
CA MET A 797 -23.26 -10.40 -27.15
C MET A 797 -22.36 -10.84 -26.01
N PHE A 798 -22.92 -11.28 -24.88
CA PHE A 798 -22.14 -11.84 -23.78
C PHE A 798 -21.38 -13.09 -24.21
N GLY A 799 -22.05 -14.01 -24.91
CA GLY A 799 -21.40 -15.21 -25.47
C GLY A 799 -20.31 -14.84 -26.46
N ILE A 800 -20.59 -13.93 -27.39
CA ILE A 800 -19.59 -13.43 -28.35
C ILE A 800 -18.40 -12.80 -27.62
N LYS A 801 -18.63 -11.98 -26.59
CA LYS A 801 -17.56 -11.37 -25.79
C LYS A 801 -16.68 -12.41 -25.13
N PHE A 802 -17.28 -13.41 -24.48
CA PHE A 802 -16.53 -14.48 -23.81
C PHE A 802 -15.63 -15.24 -24.78
N TRP A 803 -16.20 -15.72 -25.89
CA TRP A 803 -15.44 -16.48 -26.88
C TRP A 803 -14.42 -15.62 -27.63
N PHE A 804 -14.71 -14.34 -27.86
CA PHE A 804 -13.77 -13.40 -28.45
C PHE A 804 -12.50 -13.26 -27.60
N VAL A 805 -12.64 -13.06 -26.29
CA VAL A 805 -11.49 -12.98 -25.36
C VAL A 805 -10.67 -14.27 -25.35
N VAL A 806 -11.35 -15.41 -25.27
CA VAL A 806 -10.70 -16.73 -25.26
C VAL A 806 -9.93 -17.00 -26.56
N VAL A 807 -10.53 -16.73 -27.72
CA VAL A 807 -9.91 -16.98 -29.02
C VAL A 807 -8.68 -16.10 -29.24
N ILE A 808 -8.77 -14.79 -28.94
CA ILE A 808 -7.66 -13.85 -29.14
C ILE A 808 -6.44 -14.19 -28.27
N GLN A 809 -6.68 -14.71 -27.06
CA GLN A 809 -5.61 -15.06 -26.15
C GLN A 809 -5.04 -16.47 -26.42
N MET A 810 -5.81 -17.36 -27.05
CA MET A 810 -5.35 -18.70 -27.45
C MET A 810 -4.68 -18.73 -28.82
N ASP A 811 -5.06 -17.85 -29.75
CA ASP A 811 -4.60 -17.83 -31.15
C ASP A 811 -4.16 -16.41 -31.58
N ILE A 812 -2.89 -16.30 -31.98
CA ILE A 812 -2.22 -15.04 -32.34
C ILE A 812 -2.60 -14.58 -33.77
N SER A 813 -3.27 -15.41 -34.56
CA SER A 813 -3.52 -15.15 -36.00
C SER A 813 -4.71 -14.23 -36.34
N VAL A 814 -5.31 -13.56 -35.36
CA VAL A 814 -6.46 -12.67 -35.58
C VAL A 814 -6.05 -11.34 -36.22
N PRO A 815 -6.69 -10.89 -37.33
CA PRO A 815 -6.37 -9.61 -37.96
C PRO A 815 -6.54 -8.42 -37.01
N GLN A 816 -5.61 -7.47 -37.05
CA GLN A 816 -5.64 -6.26 -36.21
C GLN A 816 -6.94 -5.45 -36.34
N SER A 817 -7.57 -5.43 -37.52
CA SER A 817 -8.85 -4.77 -37.76
C SER A 817 -10.01 -5.43 -36.98
N VAL A 818 -10.01 -6.75 -36.88
CA VAL A 818 -10.98 -7.53 -36.10
C VAL A 818 -10.76 -7.30 -34.62
N LEU A 819 -9.50 -7.28 -34.17
CA LEU A 819 -9.16 -6.95 -32.79
C LEU A 819 -9.66 -5.54 -32.44
N GLN A 820 -9.32 -4.53 -33.23
CA GLN A 820 -9.70 -3.12 -32.98
C GLN A 820 -11.22 -2.94 -32.99
N GLY A 821 -11.89 -3.53 -33.99
CA GLY A 821 -13.35 -3.51 -34.09
C GLY A 821 -14.00 -4.17 -32.89
N GLY A 822 -13.53 -5.35 -32.48
CA GLY A 822 -14.07 -6.06 -31.32
C GLY A 822 -13.82 -5.33 -30.00
N CYS A 823 -12.65 -4.72 -29.84
CA CYS A 823 -12.29 -3.93 -28.67
C CYS A 823 -13.24 -2.74 -28.45
N LYS A 824 -13.61 -2.03 -29.53
CA LYS A 824 -14.50 -0.86 -29.45
C LYS A 824 -15.98 -1.23 -29.47
N LEU A 825 -16.39 -2.25 -30.23
CA LEU A 825 -17.80 -2.50 -30.52
C LEU A 825 -18.48 -3.45 -29.53
N ILE A 826 -17.85 -4.58 -29.19
CA ILE A 826 -18.53 -5.68 -28.49
C ILE A 826 -18.99 -5.25 -27.10
N GLU A 827 -18.10 -4.60 -26.34
CA GLU A 827 -18.40 -4.17 -24.97
C GLU A 827 -19.42 -3.03 -24.95
N THR A 828 -19.34 -2.10 -25.90
CA THR A 828 -20.30 -0.99 -26.03
C THR A 828 -21.70 -1.50 -26.40
N LEU A 829 -21.81 -2.45 -27.34
CA LEU A 829 -23.10 -3.06 -27.68
C LEU A 829 -23.68 -3.87 -26.52
N LEU A 830 -22.84 -4.61 -25.80
CA LEU A 830 -23.27 -5.38 -24.63
C LEU A 830 -23.86 -4.45 -23.56
N LYS A 831 -23.16 -3.35 -23.23
CA LYS A 831 -23.66 -2.33 -22.28
C LYS A 831 -24.95 -1.65 -22.78
N LEU A 832 -25.01 -1.27 -24.05
CA LEU A 832 -26.19 -0.68 -24.66
C LEU A 832 -27.42 -1.58 -24.49
N PHE A 833 -27.31 -2.88 -24.79
CA PHE A 833 -28.43 -3.81 -24.67
C PHE A 833 -28.85 -4.05 -23.22
N CYS A 834 -27.89 -4.18 -22.28
CA CYS A 834 -28.19 -4.27 -20.85
C CYS A 834 -28.98 -3.05 -20.34
N TYR A 835 -28.49 -1.84 -20.65
CA TYR A 835 -29.13 -0.60 -20.20
C TYR A 835 -30.50 -0.41 -20.87
N TRP A 836 -30.61 -0.76 -22.14
CA TRP A 836 -31.87 -0.67 -22.86
C TRP A 836 -32.94 -1.57 -22.23
N ASP A 837 -32.60 -2.83 -21.92
CA ASP A 837 -33.51 -3.74 -21.23
C ASP A 837 -33.94 -3.22 -19.85
N ALA A 838 -33.00 -2.73 -19.04
CA ALA A 838 -33.28 -2.19 -17.71
C ALA A 838 -34.27 -1.01 -17.76
N TRP A 839 -34.04 -0.05 -18.67
CA TRP A 839 -34.93 1.11 -18.82
C TRP A 839 -36.28 0.76 -19.45
N LEU A 840 -36.37 -0.26 -20.32
CA LEU A 840 -37.65 -0.80 -20.78
C LEU A 840 -38.46 -1.39 -19.63
N ASN A 841 -37.81 -2.11 -18.71
CA ASN A 841 -38.44 -2.64 -17.51
C ASN A 841 -38.94 -1.52 -16.58
N ALA A 842 -38.21 -0.41 -16.45
CA ALA A 842 -38.68 0.77 -15.74
C ALA A 842 -39.92 1.39 -16.41
N CYS A 843 -39.94 1.49 -17.75
CA CYS A 843 -41.10 1.97 -18.50
C CYS A 843 -42.35 1.08 -18.27
N VAL A 844 -42.17 -0.24 -18.18
CA VAL A 844 -43.24 -1.18 -17.81
C VAL A 844 -43.84 -0.84 -16.44
N ALA A 845 -43.01 -0.59 -15.42
CA ALA A 845 -43.48 -0.23 -14.09
C ALA A 845 -44.22 1.11 -14.05
N VAL A 846 -43.68 2.14 -14.71
CA VAL A 846 -44.32 3.46 -14.82
C VAL A 846 -45.68 3.32 -15.48
N GLU A 847 -45.77 2.60 -16.60
CA GLU A 847 -47.02 2.47 -17.32
C GLU A 847 -48.07 1.67 -16.54
N ARG A 848 -47.65 0.64 -15.78
CA ARG A 848 -48.54 -0.08 -14.85
C ARG A 848 -49.07 0.84 -13.75
N ALA A 849 -48.22 1.69 -13.16
CA ALA A 849 -48.63 2.66 -12.16
C ALA A 849 -49.63 3.69 -12.72
N VAL A 850 -49.37 4.23 -13.91
CA VAL A 850 -50.27 5.17 -14.60
C VAL A 850 -51.58 4.51 -14.98
N SER A 851 -51.56 3.28 -15.47
CA SER A 851 -52.78 2.52 -15.79
C SER A 851 -53.61 2.24 -14.53
N ALA A 852 -52.97 1.89 -13.41
CA ALA A 852 -53.63 1.67 -12.13
C ALA A 852 -54.22 2.96 -11.54
N TYR A 853 -53.58 4.11 -11.78
CA TYR A 853 -54.07 5.42 -11.36
C TYR A 853 -55.26 5.90 -12.19
N LYS A 854 -55.16 5.85 -13.53
CA LYS A 854 -56.17 6.40 -14.44
C LYS A 854 -57.38 5.49 -14.67
N LYS A 855 -57.27 4.17 -14.48
CA LYS A 855 -58.32 3.16 -14.69
C LYS A 855 -59.12 3.39 -15.99
N VAL A 856 -60.36 3.85 -15.89
CA VAL A 856 -61.29 4.03 -17.02
C VAL A 856 -60.86 5.18 -17.94
N SER A 857 -60.17 6.19 -17.40
CA SER A 857 -59.60 7.31 -18.17
C SER A 857 -58.26 6.98 -18.85
N PHE A 858 -57.79 5.73 -18.77
CA PHE A 858 -56.53 5.32 -19.39
C PHE A 858 -56.70 5.08 -20.89
N ASP A 859 -56.09 5.95 -21.70
CA ASP A 859 -56.07 5.85 -23.16
C ASP A 859 -55.02 4.82 -23.62
N LYS A 860 -55.51 3.67 -24.09
CA LYS A 860 -54.70 2.55 -24.57
C LYS A 860 -54.00 2.83 -25.90
N GLU A 861 -54.58 3.64 -26.79
CA GLU A 861 -53.96 3.96 -28.08
C GLU A 861 -52.83 4.96 -27.92
N LYS A 862 -53.04 5.99 -27.09
CA LYS A 862 -51.97 6.93 -26.72
C LYS A 862 -50.80 6.22 -26.05
N SER A 863 -51.09 5.27 -25.14
CA SER A 863 -50.08 4.45 -24.47
C SER A 863 -49.26 3.61 -25.49
N LYS A 864 -49.92 2.94 -26.44
CA LYS A 864 -49.23 2.19 -27.51
C LYS A 864 -48.38 3.08 -28.41
N ARG A 865 -48.87 4.27 -28.76
CA ARG A 865 -48.13 5.24 -29.59
C ARG A 865 -46.87 5.73 -28.87
N LEU A 866 -46.98 6.09 -27.60
CA LEU A 866 -45.85 6.51 -26.77
C LEU A 866 -44.81 5.40 -26.66
N ALA A 867 -45.25 4.16 -26.42
CA ALA A 867 -44.35 3.02 -26.29
C ALA A 867 -43.50 2.77 -27.54
N ARG A 868 -44.08 2.92 -28.75
CA ARG A 868 -43.30 2.80 -30.00
C ARG A 868 -42.20 3.85 -30.08
N TRP A 869 -42.50 5.11 -29.77
CA TRP A 869 -41.51 6.19 -29.77
C TRP A 869 -40.40 5.96 -28.74
N ILE A 870 -40.77 5.60 -27.51
CA ILE A 870 -39.79 5.36 -26.43
C ILE A 870 -38.87 4.19 -26.79
N ILE A 871 -39.38 3.10 -27.37
CA ILE A 871 -38.54 1.96 -27.79
C ILE A 871 -37.46 2.38 -28.79
N PHE A 872 -37.74 3.30 -29.70
CA PHE A 872 -36.75 3.79 -30.68
C PHE A 872 -35.81 4.88 -30.13
N ILE A 873 -36.31 5.79 -29.30
CA ILE A 873 -35.51 6.92 -28.77
C ILE A 873 -34.55 6.46 -27.68
N LEU A 874 -34.98 5.53 -26.83
CA LEU A 874 -34.22 5.08 -25.67
C LEU A 874 -32.79 4.60 -25.99
N PRO A 875 -32.54 3.73 -26.99
CA PRO A 875 -31.16 3.31 -27.31
C PRO A 875 -30.29 4.47 -27.82
N ILE A 876 -30.86 5.50 -28.46
CA ILE A 876 -30.11 6.68 -28.91
C ILE A 876 -29.64 7.49 -27.69
N VAL A 877 -30.52 7.69 -26.72
CA VAL A 877 -30.19 8.40 -25.47
C VAL A 877 -29.11 7.63 -24.69
N ILE A 878 -29.25 6.31 -24.57
CA ILE A 878 -28.27 5.46 -23.90
C ILE A 878 -26.93 5.48 -24.63
N MET A 879 -26.92 5.43 -25.97
CA MET A 879 -25.67 5.50 -26.72
C MET A 879 -24.96 6.85 -26.50
N GLY A 880 -25.73 7.94 -26.41
CA GLY A 880 -25.19 9.27 -26.08
C GLY A 880 -24.50 9.31 -24.71
N THR A 881 -25.00 8.57 -23.71
CA THR A 881 -24.39 8.56 -22.37
C THR A 881 -23.12 7.72 -22.28
N ILE A 882 -22.93 6.73 -23.17
CA ILE A 882 -21.77 5.81 -23.17
C ILE A 882 -20.79 6.04 -24.33
N ILE A 883 -20.98 7.10 -25.13
CA ILE A 883 -20.18 7.36 -26.34
C ILE A 883 -18.69 7.57 -26.06
N HIS A 884 -18.34 7.98 -24.84
CA HIS A 884 -16.96 8.14 -24.40
C HIS A 884 -16.19 6.81 -24.34
N GLU A 885 -16.85 5.67 -24.12
CA GLU A 885 -16.17 4.38 -24.04
C GLU A 885 -15.48 3.97 -25.35
N PRO A 886 -16.18 3.85 -26.51
CA PRO A 886 -15.55 3.42 -27.75
C PRO A 886 -14.50 4.42 -28.27
N LEU A 887 -14.59 5.69 -27.87
CA LEU A 887 -13.62 6.73 -28.24
C LEU A 887 -12.27 6.56 -27.49
N HIS A 888 -12.31 6.08 -26.25
CA HIS A 888 -11.14 5.94 -25.37
C HIS A 888 -10.63 4.49 -25.27
N ARG A 889 -11.25 3.55 -25.98
CA ARG A 889 -10.79 2.16 -26.08
C ARG A 889 -9.77 1.97 -27.19
N HIS A 890 -8.66 1.32 -26.85
CA HIS A 890 -7.61 0.98 -27.80
C HIS A 890 -6.94 -0.34 -27.43
N ILE A 891 -6.08 -0.82 -28.32
CA ILE A 891 -5.36 -2.08 -28.14
C ILE A 891 -3.92 -1.80 -27.77
N VAL A 892 -3.41 -2.60 -26.85
CA VAL A 892 -2.00 -2.62 -26.50
C VAL A 892 -1.45 -4.02 -26.77
N GLU A 893 -0.30 -4.06 -27.44
CA GLU A 893 0.49 -5.26 -27.65
C GLU A 893 1.44 -5.44 -26.46
N TYR A 894 1.49 -6.63 -25.89
CA TYR A 894 2.36 -6.98 -24.78
C TYR A 894 3.12 -8.26 -25.04
N LYS A 895 4.45 -8.22 -24.87
CA LYS A 895 5.31 -9.39 -25.03
C LYS A 895 5.54 -10.05 -23.67
N ARG A 896 4.93 -11.21 -23.46
CA ARG A 896 5.09 -12.06 -22.28
C ARG A 896 6.32 -12.93 -22.47
N GLN A 897 7.27 -12.88 -21.53
CA GLN A 897 8.42 -13.77 -21.49
C GLN A 897 8.12 -14.91 -20.52
N GLU A 898 8.08 -16.15 -21.00
CA GLU A 898 7.94 -17.34 -20.16
C GLU A 898 9.22 -18.18 -20.27
N ARG A 899 9.87 -18.40 -19.12
CA ARG A 899 11.13 -19.17 -19.03
C ARG A 899 10.76 -20.63 -18.81
N ARG A 900 11.07 -21.52 -19.75
CA ARG A 900 10.82 -22.96 -19.56
C ARG A 900 11.79 -23.49 -18.50
N GLU A 901 11.25 -24.07 -17.43
CA GLU A 901 12.03 -24.96 -16.57
C GLU A 901 12.34 -26.24 -17.35
N ILE A 902 13.63 -26.45 -17.61
CA ILE A 902 14.15 -27.74 -18.02
C ILE A 902 14.99 -28.23 -16.85
N ASP A 903 14.70 -29.44 -16.40
CA ASP A 903 15.32 -30.11 -15.26
C ASP A 903 16.85 -29.93 -15.23
N GLY A 904 17.32 -29.10 -14.30
CA GLY A 904 18.69 -29.16 -13.77
C GLY A 904 19.86 -28.70 -14.66
N ALA A 905 19.70 -27.78 -15.61
CA ALA A 905 20.86 -27.23 -16.35
C ALA A 905 20.81 -25.72 -16.64
N ILE A 906 22.01 -25.15 -16.76
CA ILE A 906 22.34 -23.72 -16.95
C ILE A 906 21.55 -23.11 -18.13
N TYR A 907 20.79 -22.06 -17.84
CA TYR A 907 19.97 -21.32 -18.82
C TYR A 907 20.84 -20.66 -19.91
N THR A 908 20.47 -20.85 -21.17
CA THR A 908 21.00 -20.05 -22.28
C THR A 908 19.92 -19.11 -22.83
N GLU A 909 20.33 -18.04 -23.49
CA GLU A 909 19.46 -17.01 -24.09
C GLU A 909 18.42 -17.57 -25.11
N LYS A 910 18.55 -18.85 -25.50
CA LYS A 910 17.62 -19.56 -26.39
C LYS A 910 16.40 -20.17 -25.69
N ASP A 911 16.34 -20.15 -24.35
CA ASP A 911 15.29 -20.82 -23.56
C ASP A 911 14.13 -19.89 -23.13
N VAL A 912 14.14 -18.63 -23.59
CA VAL A 912 13.09 -17.64 -23.35
C VAL A 912 12.10 -17.66 -24.52
N VAL A 913 10.87 -18.12 -24.27
CA VAL A 913 9.79 -18.01 -25.26
C VAL A 913 9.10 -16.66 -25.05
N ILE A 914 9.07 -15.85 -26.10
CA ILE A 914 8.39 -14.55 -26.11
C ILE A 914 7.04 -14.71 -26.79
N ASP A 915 5.97 -14.75 -26.00
CA ASP A 915 4.60 -14.80 -26.49
C ASP A 915 4.04 -13.37 -26.59
N THR A 916 3.44 -13.04 -27.73
CA THR A 916 2.81 -11.73 -27.93
C THR A 916 1.32 -11.84 -27.61
N VAL A 917 0.82 -10.99 -26.72
CA VAL A 917 -0.57 -10.96 -26.25
C VAL A 917 -1.16 -9.58 -26.51
N PHE A 918 -2.38 -9.53 -27.04
CA PHE A 918 -3.11 -8.29 -27.29
C PHE A 918 -4.15 -8.04 -26.19
N TRP A 919 -4.20 -6.81 -25.68
CA TRP A 919 -5.18 -6.39 -24.67
C TRP A 919 -6.05 -5.26 -25.18
N CYS A 920 -7.35 -5.30 -24.86
CA CYS A 920 -8.29 -4.21 -25.13
C CYS A 920 -8.51 -3.41 -23.85
N ILE A 921 -8.26 -2.11 -23.94
CA ILE A 921 -7.99 -1.31 -22.76
C ILE A 921 -8.66 0.05 -22.87
N THR A 922 -8.95 0.70 -21.74
CA THR A 922 -9.64 2.00 -21.74
C THR A 922 -8.88 3.03 -20.93
N THR A 923 -8.52 4.16 -21.52
CA THR A 923 -7.77 5.23 -20.82
C THR A 923 -8.59 6.51 -20.74
N TYR A 924 -8.95 6.91 -19.52
CA TYR A 924 -9.74 8.12 -19.25
C TYR A 924 -8.89 9.21 -18.59
N PRO A 925 -9.14 10.51 -18.90
CA PRO A 925 -8.81 11.60 -17.98
C PRO A 925 -9.73 11.55 -16.75
N GLN A 926 -9.27 12.06 -15.60
CA GLN A 926 -9.96 11.98 -14.30
C GLN A 926 -11.42 12.47 -14.35
N SER A 927 -11.68 13.58 -15.04
CA SER A 927 -13.03 14.14 -15.19
C SER A 927 -14.00 13.20 -15.92
N LEU A 928 -13.51 12.45 -16.90
CA LEU A 928 -14.31 11.50 -17.68
C LEU A 928 -14.55 10.21 -16.90
N GLN A 929 -13.65 9.87 -15.99
CA GLN A 929 -13.80 8.74 -15.06
C GLN A 929 -14.89 9.00 -14.02
N ASP A 930 -14.98 10.23 -13.49
CA ASP A 930 -16.07 10.64 -12.59
C ASP A 930 -17.42 10.62 -13.32
N TYR A 931 -17.45 11.11 -14.56
CA TYR A 931 -18.63 11.01 -15.43
C TYR A 931 -19.04 9.55 -15.69
N ASN A 932 -18.09 8.70 -16.10
CA ASN A 932 -18.34 7.28 -16.35
C ASN A 932 -18.92 6.58 -15.12
N THR A 933 -18.37 6.89 -13.94
CA THR A 933 -18.87 6.41 -12.65
C THR A 933 -20.32 6.83 -12.42
N ALA A 934 -20.61 8.12 -12.56
CA ALA A 934 -21.96 8.66 -12.37
C ALA A 934 -22.97 8.02 -13.34
N ILE A 935 -22.61 7.87 -14.62
CA ILE A 935 -23.44 7.21 -15.63
C ILE A 935 -23.70 5.74 -15.26
N LEU A 936 -22.70 4.99 -14.80
CA LEU A 936 -22.91 3.61 -14.36
C LEU A 936 -23.95 3.54 -13.23
N PHE A 937 -23.84 4.40 -12.22
CA PHE A 937 -24.81 4.45 -11.11
C PHE A 937 -26.21 4.83 -11.60
N ILE A 938 -26.34 5.78 -12.53
CA ILE A 938 -27.63 6.18 -13.10
C ILE A 938 -28.30 5.03 -13.83
N HIS A 939 -27.58 4.32 -14.71
CA HIS A 939 -28.14 3.21 -15.47
C HIS A 939 -28.41 1.96 -14.62
N LEU A 940 -27.71 1.80 -13.50
CA LEU A 940 -27.93 0.69 -12.57
C LEU A 940 -29.08 0.98 -11.59
N LEU A 941 -29.03 2.09 -10.84
CA LEU A 941 -29.97 2.40 -9.77
C LEU A 941 -31.26 3.05 -10.28
N GLY A 942 -31.19 3.86 -11.33
CA GLY A 942 -32.35 4.59 -11.87
C GLY A 942 -33.53 3.69 -12.22
N PRO A 943 -33.36 2.66 -13.08
CA PRO A 943 -34.43 1.72 -13.41
C PRO A 943 -34.99 0.98 -12.21
N PHE A 944 -34.14 0.61 -11.24
CA PHE A 944 -34.58 -0.04 -10.02
C PHE A 944 -35.44 0.87 -9.15
N SER A 945 -34.97 2.10 -8.88
CA SER A 945 -35.70 3.08 -8.07
C SER A 945 -37.08 3.34 -8.67
N ILE A 946 -37.17 3.48 -10.00
CA ILE A 946 -38.45 3.65 -10.69
C ILE A 946 -39.37 2.44 -10.50
N ASN A 947 -38.86 1.21 -10.66
CA ASN A 947 -39.64 -0.01 -10.45
C ASN A 947 -40.16 -0.13 -9.01
N LEU A 948 -39.30 0.11 -8.01
CA LEU A 948 -39.65 0.03 -6.60
C LEU A 948 -40.70 1.09 -6.24
N LEU A 949 -40.46 2.36 -6.59
CA LEU A 949 -41.39 3.46 -6.30
C LEU A 949 -42.75 3.25 -6.98
N SER A 950 -42.77 2.76 -8.23
CA SER A 950 -44.01 2.44 -8.94
C SER A 950 -44.81 1.33 -8.25
N SER A 951 -44.13 0.29 -7.75
CA SER A 951 -44.80 -0.80 -7.04
C SER A 951 -45.39 -0.35 -5.70
N LEU A 952 -44.66 0.45 -4.93
CA LEU A 952 -45.13 1.04 -3.67
C LEU A 952 -46.30 1.99 -3.91
N PHE A 953 -46.24 2.80 -4.98
CA PHE A 953 -47.33 3.68 -5.38
C PHE A 953 -48.63 2.92 -5.67
N ILE A 954 -48.55 1.77 -6.35
CA ILE A 954 -49.73 0.92 -6.62
C ILE A 954 -50.33 0.41 -5.31
N ILE A 955 -49.51 -0.12 -4.40
CA ILE A 955 -49.95 -0.72 -3.13
C ILE A 955 -50.56 0.32 -2.19
N ILE A 956 -49.85 1.43 -1.97
CA ILE A 956 -50.29 2.51 -1.07
C ILE A 956 -51.52 3.21 -1.67
N GLY A 957 -51.50 3.52 -2.97
CA GLY A 957 -52.59 4.18 -3.66
C GLY A 957 -53.85 3.32 -3.73
N SER A 958 -53.74 1.99 -3.89
CA SER A 958 -54.89 1.09 -3.83
C SER A 958 -55.45 0.96 -2.42
N ALA A 959 -54.59 0.85 -1.40
CA ALA A 959 -55.01 0.79 -0.01
C ALA A 959 -55.76 2.06 0.43
N ARG A 960 -55.24 3.24 0.08
CA ARG A 960 -55.86 4.53 0.43
C ARG A 960 -57.26 4.68 -0.17
N ARG A 961 -57.42 4.37 -1.46
CA ARG A 961 -58.73 4.42 -2.12
C ARG A 961 -59.73 3.42 -1.56
N ARG A 962 -59.29 2.22 -1.15
CA ARG A 962 -60.18 1.24 -0.51
C ARG A 962 -60.61 1.71 0.88
N ALA A 963 -59.70 2.32 1.65
CA ALA A 963 -60.03 2.92 2.93
C ALA A 963 -61.03 4.09 2.80
N GLU A 964 -60.92 4.90 1.74
CA GLU A 964 -61.88 5.98 1.44
C GLU A 964 -63.26 5.44 1.00
N ALA A 965 -63.33 4.25 0.38
CA ALA A 965 -64.58 3.67 -0.13
C ALA A 965 -65.26 2.71 0.86
N GLN A 966 -64.52 2.06 1.76
CA GLN A 966 -65.02 1.07 2.72
C GLN A 966 -64.67 1.49 4.16
N LEU A 967 -65.56 2.29 4.77
CA LEU A 967 -65.37 2.85 6.12
C LEU A 967 -65.34 1.81 7.26
N GLN A 968 -65.70 0.54 6.99
CA GLN A 968 -65.75 -0.53 8.01
C GLN A 968 -64.39 -1.15 8.33
N GLN A 969 -63.35 -0.90 7.53
CA GLN A 969 -62.00 -1.42 7.75
C GLN A 969 -60.99 -0.29 7.94
N THR A 970 -59.94 -0.56 8.72
CA THR A 970 -58.88 0.43 8.95
C THR A 970 -57.92 0.48 7.76
N TYR A 971 -57.31 1.65 7.51
CA TYR A 971 -56.27 1.80 6.49
C TYR A 971 -55.14 0.76 6.62
N LYS A 972 -54.75 0.41 7.86
CA LYS A 972 -53.73 -0.61 8.14
C LYS A 972 -54.14 -2.01 7.67
N GLN A 973 -55.43 -2.38 7.81
CA GLN A 973 -55.94 -3.66 7.31
C GLN A 973 -55.92 -3.69 5.78
N HIS A 974 -56.41 -2.64 5.12
CA HIS A 974 -56.35 -2.54 3.66
C HIS A 974 -54.92 -2.56 3.13
N LEU A 975 -53.97 -1.90 3.81
CA LEU A 975 -52.57 -1.94 3.41
C LEU A 975 -51.98 -3.36 3.52
N ARG A 976 -52.32 -4.12 4.57
CA ARG A 976 -51.86 -5.50 4.76
C ARG A 976 -52.43 -6.44 3.70
N GLU A 977 -53.69 -6.27 3.34
CA GLU A 977 -54.33 -7.02 2.25
C GLU A 977 -53.69 -6.72 0.90
N GLN A 978 -53.51 -5.43 0.57
CA GLN A 978 -52.88 -5.02 -0.70
C GLN A 978 -51.41 -5.43 -0.77
N TRP A 979 -50.67 -5.40 0.34
CA TRP A 979 -49.33 -5.96 0.42
C TRP A 979 -49.33 -7.46 0.12
N SER A 980 -50.24 -8.24 0.72
CA SER A 980 -50.34 -9.68 0.47
C SER A 980 -50.65 -10.00 -1.00
N GLU A 981 -51.57 -9.23 -1.61
CA GLU A 981 -52.01 -9.37 -3.00
C GLU A 981 -50.89 -9.01 -4.00
N HIS A 982 -50.10 -7.98 -3.70
CA HIS A 982 -49.16 -7.37 -4.65
C HIS A 982 -47.68 -7.48 -4.27
N LYS A 983 -47.31 -8.20 -3.20
CA LYS A 983 -45.91 -8.37 -2.76
C LYS A 983 -44.94 -8.79 -3.87
N GLN A 984 -45.41 -9.55 -4.87
CA GLN A 984 -44.60 -9.99 -6.01
C GLN A 984 -44.08 -8.80 -6.86
N LEU A 985 -44.80 -7.67 -6.89
CA LEU A 985 -44.35 -6.44 -7.57
C LEU A 985 -43.19 -5.75 -6.86
N VAL A 986 -42.98 -6.01 -5.57
CA VAL A 986 -41.88 -5.45 -4.76
C VAL A 986 -40.71 -6.44 -4.70
N VAL A 987 -40.99 -7.74 -4.59
CA VAL A 987 -39.97 -8.81 -4.58
C VAL A 987 -39.16 -8.83 -5.87
N SER A 988 -39.81 -8.64 -7.03
CA SER A 988 -39.15 -8.62 -8.34
C SER A 988 -38.01 -7.58 -8.44
N PRO A 989 -38.24 -6.27 -8.18
CA PRO A 989 -37.16 -5.28 -8.27
C PRO A 989 -36.07 -5.48 -7.21
N ILE A 990 -36.41 -5.94 -6.00
CA ILE A 990 -35.41 -6.25 -4.96
C ILE A 990 -34.49 -7.40 -5.43
N LEU A 991 -35.06 -8.46 -6.02
CA LEU A 991 -34.30 -9.57 -6.56
C LEU A 991 -33.36 -9.12 -7.69
N LEU A 992 -33.83 -8.23 -8.58
CA LEU A 992 -33.00 -7.70 -9.67
C LEU A 992 -31.82 -6.85 -9.15
N VAL A 993 -32.01 -6.13 -8.04
CA VAL A 993 -30.89 -5.43 -7.38
C VAL A 993 -29.92 -6.42 -6.78
N ILE A 994 -30.39 -7.38 -5.99
CA ILE A 994 -29.50 -8.38 -5.37
C ILE A 994 -28.66 -9.10 -6.43
N LEU A 995 -29.24 -9.41 -7.61
CA LEU A 995 -28.53 -10.03 -8.72
C LEU A 995 -27.59 -9.09 -9.49
N SER A 996 -27.74 -7.77 -9.38
CA SER A 996 -26.87 -6.79 -10.06
C SER A 996 -25.85 -6.10 -9.14
N THR A 997 -26.06 -6.13 -7.82
CA THR A 997 -25.15 -5.58 -6.80
C THR A 997 -23.75 -6.18 -6.80
N PRO A 998 -23.53 -7.51 -7.00
CA PRO A 998 -22.19 -8.09 -7.03
C PRO A 998 -21.26 -7.40 -8.02
N ARG A 999 -21.77 -7.00 -9.20
CA ARG A 999 -21.01 -6.24 -10.20
C ARG A 999 -20.55 -4.89 -9.69
N LEU A 1000 -21.41 -4.18 -8.97
CA LEU A 1000 -21.10 -2.87 -8.40
C LEU A 1000 -20.08 -2.99 -7.26
N VAL A 1001 -20.27 -3.95 -6.36
CA VAL A 1001 -19.37 -4.21 -5.22
C VAL A 1001 -17.97 -4.57 -5.73
N ILE A 1002 -17.88 -5.52 -6.66
CA ILE A 1002 -16.62 -5.95 -7.27
C ILE A 1002 -15.93 -4.79 -8.00
N SER A 1003 -16.71 -3.99 -8.74
CA SER A 1003 -16.20 -2.81 -9.42
C SER A 1003 -15.66 -1.74 -8.48
N LEU A 1004 -16.20 -1.62 -7.27
CA LEU A 1004 -15.77 -0.63 -6.26
C LEU A 1004 -14.61 -1.15 -5.40
N LEU A 1005 -14.52 -2.47 -5.18
CA LEU A 1005 -13.46 -3.12 -4.38
C LEU A 1005 -12.15 -3.36 -5.14
N SER A 1006 -12.19 -3.35 -6.48
CA SER A 1006 -11.04 -3.64 -7.34
C SER A 1006 -9.82 -2.74 -7.16
N GLY A 1007 -9.97 -1.55 -6.55
CA GLY A 1007 -8.85 -0.68 -6.18
C GLY A 1007 -8.14 -1.08 -4.87
N CYS A 1008 -8.76 -1.96 -4.07
CA CYS A 1008 -8.21 -2.41 -2.78
C CYS A 1008 -7.73 -3.87 -2.82
N ILE A 1009 -8.17 -4.66 -3.80
CA ILE A 1009 -7.90 -6.11 -3.91
C ILE A 1009 -7.47 -6.43 -5.32
N GLY A 1010 -6.24 -6.95 -5.49
CA GLY A 1010 -5.73 -7.38 -6.80
C GLY A 1010 -6.59 -8.49 -7.43
N VAL A 1011 -7.04 -8.28 -8.67
CA VAL A 1011 -7.92 -9.22 -9.41
C VAL A 1011 -7.30 -10.61 -9.54
N SER A 1012 -5.98 -10.68 -9.72
CA SER A 1012 -5.20 -11.92 -9.87
C SER A 1012 -5.25 -12.87 -8.67
N HIS A 1013 -5.48 -12.35 -7.45
CA HIS A 1013 -5.53 -13.17 -6.24
C HIS A 1013 -6.89 -13.85 -6.05
N TYR A 1014 -7.95 -13.32 -6.67
CA TYR A 1014 -9.33 -13.78 -6.44
C TYR A 1014 -10.15 -13.87 -7.73
N THR A 1015 -9.53 -14.23 -8.86
CA THR A 1015 -10.16 -14.26 -10.20
C THR A 1015 -11.54 -14.94 -10.20
N TRP A 1016 -11.72 -16.02 -9.44
CA TRP A 1016 -12.99 -16.75 -9.33
C TRP A 1016 -14.14 -15.89 -8.77
N LEU A 1017 -13.87 -15.00 -7.81
CA LEU A 1017 -14.86 -14.13 -7.18
C LEU A 1017 -15.33 -13.07 -8.18
N TYR A 1018 -14.36 -12.46 -8.89
CA TYR A 1018 -14.60 -11.51 -9.96
C TYR A 1018 -15.43 -12.13 -11.09
N LEU A 1019 -15.09 -13.37 -11.50
CA LEU A 1019 -15.86 -14.14 -12.48
C LEU A 1019 -17.28 -14.42 -12.00
N CYS A 1020 -17.45 -14.94 -10.78
CA CYS A 1020 -18.77 -15.24 -10.23
C CYS A 1020 -19.68 -14.02 -10.24
N GLY A 1021 -19.22 -12.87 -9.76
CA GLY A 1021 -20.04 -11.67 -9.77
C GLY A 1021 -20.30 -11.09 -11.16
N TYR A 1022 -19.35 -11.23 -12.10
CA TYR A 1022 -19.56 -10.84 -13.49
C TYR A 1022 -20.68 -11.68 -14.14
N PHE A 1023 -20.64 -13.00 -14.00
CA PHE A 1023 -21.69 -13.90 -14.54
C PHE A 1023 -23.04 -13.66 -13.86
N ILE A 1024 -23.08 -13.52 -12.53
CA ILE A 1024 -24.32 -13.23 -11.79
C ILE A 1024 -25.00 -11.96 -12.32
N SER A 1025 -24.22 -10.95 -12.73
CA SER A 1025 -24.76 -9.68 -13.22
C SER A 1025 -25.60 -9.75 -14.51
N PHE A 1026 -25.46 -10.82 -15.30
CA PHE A 1026 -26.27 -11.07 -16.51
C PHE A 1026 -27.50 -11.95 -16.25
N THR A 1027 -27.64 -12.50 -15.04
CA THR A 1027 -28.80 -13.31 -14.63
C THR A 1027 -30.14 -12.57 -14.82
N PRO A 1028 -30.27 -11.26 -14.54
CA PRO A 1028 -31.49 -10.50 -14.83
C PRO A 1028 -32.05 -10.70 -16.24
N SER A 1029 -31.19 -10.68 -17.27
CA SER A 1029 -31.59 -10.85 -18.68
C SER A 1029 -32.09 -12.27 -19.01
N ILE A 1030 -31.74 -13.27 -18.18
CA ILE A 1030 -32.20 -14.67 -18.34
C ILE A 1030 -33.52 -14.92 -17.59
N LEU A 1031 -33.98 -13.98 -16.76
CA LEU A 1031 -35.13 -14.18 -15.89
C LEU A 1031 -36.41 -13.46 -16.33
N VAL A 1032 -36.43 -12.77 -17.47
CA VAL A 1032 -37.62 -12.01 -17.96
C VAL A 1032 -38.91 -12.85 -17.98
N PHE A 1033 -38.87 -14.07 -18.50
CA PHE A 1033 -40.02 -14.98 -18.52
C PHE A 1033 -40.45 -15.38 -17.11
N VAL A 1034 -39.46 -15.71 -16.26
CA VAL A 1034 -39.68 -16.16 -14.88
C VAL A 1034 -40.28 -15.05 -14.02
N VAL A 1035 -39.86 -13.81 -14.24
CA VAL A 1035 -40.26 -12.64 -13.47
C VAL A 1035 -41.59 -12.07 -13.95
N PHE A 1036 -41.82 -11.97 -15.27
CA PHE A 1036 -43.00 -11.30 -15.79
C PHE A 1036 -44.11 -12.25 -16.24
N VAL A 1037 -43.79 -13.40 -16.83
CA VAL A 1037 -44.79 -14.29 -17.45
C VAL A 1037 -45.32 -15.32 -16.46
N LEU A 1038 -44.46 -16.01 -15.72
CA LEU A 1038 -44.88 -17.07 -14.78
C LEU A 1038 -45.79 -16.57 -13.64
N PRO A 1039 -45.55 -15.41 -13.01
CA PRO A 1039 -46.39 -14.92 -11.92
C PRO A 1039 -47.74 -14.37 -12.40
N SER A 1040 -47.82 -13.93 -13.66
CA SER A 1040 -49.04 -13.37 -14.24
C SER A 1040 -49.97 -14.45 -14.79
N SER A 1041 -51.12 -14.64 -14.15
CA SER A 1041 -52.14 -15.60 -14.61
C SER A 1041 -52.61 -15.32 -16.05
N SER A 1042 -52.68 -14.04 -16.44
CA SER A 1042 -53.05 -13.59 -17.78
C SER A 1042 -51.99 -13.92 -18.82
N TYR A 1043 -50.71 -13.59 -18.55
CA TYR A 1043 -49.62 -13.89 -19.48
C TYR A 1043 -49.37 -15.38 -19.58
N ARG A 1044 -49.45 -16.13 -18.48
CA ARG A 1044 -49.33 -17.60 -18.49
C ARG A 1044 -50.39 -18.27 -19.38
N LYS A 1045 -51.65 -17.80 -19.35
CA LYS A 1045 -52.71 -18.30 -20.26
C LYS A 1045 -52.39 -17.96 -21.72
N THR A 1046 -51.91 -16.75 -21.96
CA THR A 1046 -51.54 -16.28 -23.31
C THR A 1046 -50.37 -17.07 -23.89
N PHE A 1047 -49.35 -17.37 -23.07
CA PHE A 1047 -48.22 -18.23 -23.43
C PHE A 1047 -48.71 -19.63 -23.81
N LYS A 1048 -49.46 -20.31 -22.93
CA LYS A 1048 -50.00 -21.67 -23.22
C LYS A 1048 -50.76 -21.71 -24.53
N LYS A 1049 -51.66 -20.74 -24.77
CA LYS A 1049 -52.45 -20.66 -26.01
C LYS A 1049 -51.57 -20.48 -27.25
N SER A 1050 -50.55 -19.63 -27.16
CA SER A 1050 -49.64 -19.35 -28.27
C SER A 1050 -48.73 -20.56 -28.56
N PHE A 1051 -48.23 -21.21 -27.51
CA PHE A 1051 -47.45 -22.45 -27.60
C PHE A 1051 -48.25 -23.59 -28.24
N PHE A 1052 -49.48 -23.85 -27.79
CA PHE A 1052 -50.34 -24.88 -28.40
C PHE A 1052 -50.66 -24.61 -29.87
N ARG A 1053 -50.87 -23.34 -30.26
CA ARG A 1053 -51.06 -22.96 -31.67
C ARG A 1053 -49.82 -23.25 -32.51
N LEU A 1054 -48.62 -22.96 -31.98
CA LEU A 1054 -47.36 -23.23 -32.66
C LEU A 1054 -47.15 -24.73 -32.87
N CYS A 1055 -47.41 -25.55 -31.85
CA CYS A 1055 -47.33 -27.01 -31.94
C CYS A 1055 -48.35 -27.61 -32.92
N LYS A 1056 -49.56 -27.02 -33.02
CA LYS A 1056 -50.58 -27.47 -33.98
C LYS A 1056 -50.19 -27.15 -35.43
N ARG A 1057 -49.59 -25.98 -35.68
CA ARG A 1057 -49.07 -25.57 -37.00
C ARG A 1057 -47.86 -26.39 -37.49
N ARG A 1058 -47.16 -27.09 -36.59
CA ARG A 1058 -46.02 -27.97 -36.92
C ARG A 1058 -46.43 -29.42 -37.18
N ARG A 1059 -47.66 -29.79 -36.81
CA ARG A 1059 -48.26 -31.13 -37.02
C ARG A 1059 -49.21 -31.19 -38.22
N SER A 1060 -49.59 -30.04 -38.78
CA SER A 1060 -50.21 -29.88 -40.10
C SER A 1060 -49.12 -29.55 -41.11
#